data_AF-A0A7V2Y746-F1
#
_entry.id   AF-A0A7V2Y746-F1
#
_cell.length_a   1.000
_cell.length_b   1.000
_cell.length_c   1.000
_cell.angle_alpha   90.00
_cell.angle_beta   90.00
_cell.angle_gamma   90.00
#
_symmetry.space_group_name_H-M   'P 1'
#
loop_
_entity.id
_entity.type
_entity.pdbx_description
1 polymer ?
#
loop_
_entity_poly.entity_id
_entity_poly.type
_entity_poly.pdbx_seq_one_letter_code
_entity_poly.pdbx_strand_id
1 'polypeptide(L)'
;MQSFAPIKTTRRIFQGLAMAACLLASFQAAAIEDEECYFCHGEPDFAGTNAGGSPRPLHVEQEVFSKSAHGAGGCVLCHDDIKEVPHPEKLKPVDCAGCHDAEAKIYAESLHGHALAQGDALAPACADCHGKHDILSPKSPASRINPIHIPDTCGSCHAEDAPVAKSRQIDQHDILQHYEESIHGKGLREKGLTVTAVCTSCHTAHHVLPHTDPQSSIARENVVGTCRQCHALIEQVHRKVINGELWEKEPDKVPVCVDCHQPHEARKIFYDEGVSDKDCMACHAQAVQGTARQIAAVNTDEIAHSTHKTVRCAQCHTGATVSHLRPCDTIQGAVDCSICHEDQVQQHRKSIHGQLLAAGDAEAPECLDCHKGHGTQSKTDPASPTFPKNVPDLCGKCHRDGETAAKRMHSTQREILNNYSSSIHGKGLLESGLVVTATCTSCHTAHMPLPSKDPASSVHPDRIADTCGACHEGIEKTFLGSVHSPLVTKTGEPLPVCSTCHTAHTINRTDTEQFKQNILGTCGRCHEEIAKTYFDTYHGKVSKLGTAAAAKCYDCHGAHDILPTTNPDSHVSRDNIVETCGKCHAGSHRRFAGYLTHATHHDPKKYPWLFLTFWGMTALLIGTFAFFGLHTLAWLPRSFKEMRLKRRQPEDGRMVLRFEPVIRQMHFVLILTFFGLALTGMALKFSYMPWAQVLSRILGGFRSMGTIHRFCAVIMMVTFLVHLAVIYDRKRTGGATWRSLLFGEDSLVPNLRDLREMLQTFKWFLRMGPKPEYGKWTYWEKFDYFAVFWGIAIIGSTGLILWFPEWFTHILPGWFVNVATIIHSDEALLAVGFIFTIHFFNTHFRPEKFPMDMAMFTGRTPIEELKRERPGYYKELEESGELEKRIVPEASKELRVSGAVFGTLALVIGFSLVLFILWSMLFGYR
;
A
#
# COMPACT_ATOMS: atom_id res chain seq x y z
N MET A 1 -31.22 1.93 -40.61
CA MET A 1 -31.72 1.20 -41.80
C MET A 1 -30.54 1.06 -42.76
N GLN A 2 -30.11 -0.12 -43.22
CA GLN A 2 -30.57 -1.51 -43.00
C GLN A 2 -29.34 -2.43 -42.87
N SER A 3 -29.49 -3.55 -42.15
CA SER A 3 -28.55 -4.67 -42.16
C SER A 3 -28.87 -5.61 -43.32
N PHE A 4 -27.87 -6.24 -43.95
CA PHE A 4 -28.03 -7.55 -44.62
C PHE A 4 -26.72 -8.37 -44.62
N ALA A 5 -26.89 -9.69 -44.69
CA ALA A 5 -25.90 -10.73 -44.38
C ALA A 5 -25.44 -11.53 -45.65
N PRO A 6 -24.54 -12.54 -45.56
CA PRO A 6 -23.64 -12.96 -46.66
C PRO A 6 -24.08 -14.17 -47.52
N ILE A 7 -23.30 -14.42 -48.58
CA ILE A 7 -23.41 -15.40 -49.69
C ILE A 7 -21.96 -15.72 -50.16
N LYS A 8 -21.46 -16.91 -50.55
CA LYS A 8 -22.00 -18.30 -50.75
C LYS A 8 -20.85 -19.36 -50.61
N THR A 9 -21.19 -20.65 -50.66
CA THR A 9 -20.30 -21.84 -50.64
C THR A 9 -19.81 -22.31 -52.02
N THR A 10 -18.69 -23.06 -52.08
CA THR A 10 -18.24 -23.87 -53.26
C THR A 10 -17.72 -25.27 -52.85
N ARG A 11 -17.55 -26.18 -53.82
CA ARG A 11 -17.77 -27.64 -53.65
C ARG A 11 -16.65 -28.52 -54.24
N ARG A 12 -16.24 -29.55 -53.47
CA ARG A 12 -15.58 -30.85 -53.80
C ARG A 12 -14.78 -31.01 -55.12
N ILE A 13 -13.51 -31.44 -55.03
CA ILE A 13 -12.87 -32.46 -55.91
C ILE A 13 -11.90 -33.31 -55.07
N PHE A 14 -11.84 -34.62 -55.39
CA PHE A 14 -10.73 -35.61 -55.25
C PHE A 14 -11.14 -36.97 -54.66
N GLN A 15 -11.55 -37.86 -55.56
CA GLN A 15 -11.47 -39.32 -55.44
C GLN A 15 -11.01 -39.86 -56.79
N GLY A 16 -10.09 -40.82 -56.80
CA GLY A 16 -9.63 -41.48 -58.02
C GLY A 16 -8.15 -41.84 -58.00
N LEU A 17 -7.85 -43.05 -57.52
CA LEU A 17 -6.67 -43.83 -57.90
C LEU A 17 -6.79 -45.25 -57.32
N ALA A 18 -7.48 -46.12 -58.05
CA ALA A 18 -7.48 -47.56 -57.85
C ALA A 18 -7.83 -48.23 -59.19
N MET A 19 -6.80 -48.79 -59.85
CA MET A 19 -6.83 -49.94 -60.80
C MET A 19 -5.64 -49.86 -61.76
N ALA A 20 -4.64 -50.69 -61.51
CA ALA A 20 -3.76 -51.26 -62.54
C ALA A 20 -3.36 -52.64 -62.02
N ALA A 21 -3.91 -53.69 -62.61
CA ALA A 21 -3.68 -55.08 -62.22
C ALA A 21 -2.88 -55.82 -63.30
N CYS A 22 -2.20 -56.88 -62.87
CA CYS A 22 -1.64 -57.95 -63.70
C CYS A 22 -0.54 -57.57 -64.71
N LEU A 23 0.70 -58.02 -64.42
CA LEU A 23 1.28 -59.22 -65.07
C LEU A 23 2.75 -59.40 -64.67
N LEU A 24 3.07 -60.55 -64.07
CA LEU A 24 4.08 -61.52 -64.55
C LEU A 24 4.27 -62.62 -63.50
N ALA A 25 4.03 -63.86 -63.91
CA ALA A 25 4.32 -65.06 -63.13
C ALA A 25 5.68 -65.65 -63.52
N SER A 26 6.30 -66.45 -62.64
CA SER A 26 6.83 -67.80 -62.95
C SER A 26 7.63 -68.40 -61.77
N PHE A 27 7.71 -69.74 -61.75
CA PHE A 27 8.49 -70.60 -60.84
C PHE A 27 7.91 -70.84 -59.44
N GLN A 28 6.99 -71.81 -59.37
CA GLN A 28 6.91 -72.75 -58.25
C GLN A 28 7.45 -74.11 -58.73
N ALA A 29 8.46 -74.63 -58.03
CA ALA A 29 8.71 -76.07 -58.00
C ALA A 29 7.69 -76.72 -57.06
N ALA A 30 7.41 -78.01 -57.22
CA ALA A 30 6.49 -78.72 -56.34
C ALA A 30 6.97 -78.65 -54.87
N ALA A 31 6.20 -77.98 -54.04
CA ALA A 31 6.30 -77.97 -52.60
C ALA A 31 4.98 -78.51 -52.04
N ILE A 32 5.03 -79.15 -50.88
CA ILE A 32 3.85 -79.69 -50.18
C ILE A 32 2.90 -78.51 -49.89
N GLU A 33 1.68 -78.58 -50.41
CA GLU A 33 0.65 -77.55 -50.19
C GLU A 33 -0.06 -77.78 -48.84
N ASP A 34 -0.54 -76.72 -48.17
CA ASP A 34 -1.14 -76.85 -46.83
C ASP A 34 -2.41 -77.72 -46.84
N GLU A 35 -3.12 -77.74 -47.97
CA GLU A 35 -4.23 -78.64 -48.27
C GLU A 35 -3.88 -80.13 -48.07
N GLU A 36 -2.64 -80.54 -48.34
CA GLU A 36 -2.17 -81.92 -48.09
C GLU A 36 -2.03 -82.20 -46.58
N CYS A 37 -1.63 -81.20 -45.79
CA CYS A 37 -1.56 -81.30 -44.33
C CYS A 37 -2.97 -81.35 -43.72
N TYR A 38 -3.89 -80.50 -44.19
CA TYR A 38 -5.27 -80.44 -43.69
C TYR A 38 -6.09 -81.70 -43.98
N PHE A 39 -5.71 -82.54 -44.94
CA PHE A 39 -6.40 -83.82 -45.18
C PHE A 39 -6.41 -84.74 -43.94
N CYS A 40 -5.34 -84.71 -43.13
CA CYS A 40 -5.30 -85.42 -41.85
C CYS A 40 -5.52 -84.49 -40.66
N HIS A 41 -4.86 -83.32 -40.66
CA HIS A 41 -4.87 -82.41 -39.50
C HIS A 41 -6.11 -81.50 -39.44
N GLY A 42 -6.91 -81.39 -40.50
CA GLY A 42 -8.16 -80.64 -40.51
C GLY A 42 -9.35 -81.38 -39.86
N GLU A 43 -9.21 -82.68 -39.57
CA GLU A 43 -10.27 -83.48 -38.96
C GLU A 43 -10.40 -83.19 -37.45
N PRO A 44 -11.58 -82.81 -36.92
CA PRO A 44 -11.73 -82.32 -35.54
C PRO A 44 -11.28 -83.29 -34.44
N ASP A 45 -11.49 -84.59 -34.65
CA ASP A 45 -11.14 -85.65 -33.70
C ASP A 45 -9.73 -86.25 -33.95
N PHE A 46 -8.93 -85.67 -34.85
CA PHE A 46 -7.60 -86.21 -35.17
C PHE A 46 -6.64 -86.07 -33.98
N ALA A 47 -6.18 -87.22 -33.46
CA ALA A 47 -5.33 -87.30 -32.29
C ALA A 47 -4.26 -88.39 -32.43
N GLY A 48 -3.05 -88.08 -31.99
CA GLY A 48 -1.98 -89.04 -31.75
C GLY A 48 -1.90 -89.45 -30.28
N THR A 49 -0.79 -90.08 -29.90
CA THR A 49 -0.57 -90.54 -28.51
C THR A 49 0.64 -89.84 -27.90
N ASN A 50 0.50 -89.30 -26.69
CA ASN A 50 1.63 -88.78 -25.91
C ASN A 50 2.55 -89.91 -25.45
N ALA A 51 3.79 -89.58 -25.07
CA ALA A 51 4.75 -90.54 -24.53
C ALA A 51 4.27 -91.31 -23.28
N GLY A 52 3.26 -90.79 -22.57
CA GLY A 52 2.58 -91.42 -21.43
C GLY A 52 1.27 -92.14 -21.75
N GLY A 53 0.92 -92.35 -23.02
CA GLY A 53 -0.29 -93.09 -23.43
C GLY A 53 -1.61 -92.30 -23.45
N SER A 54 -1.61 -91.02 -23.07
CA SER A 54 -2.79 -90.14 -23.18
C SER A 54 -2.99 -89.64 -24.62
N PRO A 55 -4.24 -89.43 -25.07
CA PRO A 55 -4.51 -88.87 -26.39
C PRO A 55 -3.97 -87.43 -26.49
N ARG A 56 -3.36 -87.11 -27.63
CA ARG A 56 -2.83 -85.80 -28.00
C ARG A 56 -3.60 -85.28 -29.20
N PRO A 57 -4.45 -84.26 -29.08
CA PRO A 57 -5.05 -83.62 -30.23
C PRO A 57 -3.97 -83.16 -31.21
N LEU A 58 -4.12 -83.55 -32.47
CA LEU A 58 -3.29 -83.14 -33.60
C LEU A 58 -4.09 -82.31 -34.61
N HIS A 59 -5.39 -82.10 -34.37
CA HIS A 59 -6.24 -81.21 -35.12
C HIS A 59 -5.69 -79.76 -35.17
N VAL A 60 -5.82 -79.13 -36.33
CA VAL A 60 -5.47 -77.74 -36.61
C VAL A 60 -6.60 -77.06 -37.37
N GLU A 61 -7.27 -76.10 -36.74
CA GLU A 61 -8.29 -75.29 -37.40
C GLU A 61 -7.66 -74.39 -38.48
N GLN A 62 -7.93 -74.68 -39.76
CA GLN A 62 -7.42 -73.93 -40.91
C GLN A 62 -7.75 -72.42 -40.82
N GLU A 63 -8.95 -72.06 -40.35
CA GLU A 63 -9.35 -70.66 -40.20
C GLU A 63 -8.59 -69.94 -39.07
N VAL A 64 -8.11 -70.66 -38.05
CA VAL A 64 -7.28 -70.09 -36.97
C VAL A 64 -5.83 -69.95 -37.44
N PHE A 65 -5.25 -70.99 -38.05
CA PHE A 65 -3.86 -70.96 -38.52
C PHE A 65 -3.64 -69.91 -39.62
N SER A 66 -4.55 -69.80 -40.59
CA SER A 66 -4.47 -68.79 -41.67
C SER A 66 -4.51 -67.34 -41.16
N LYS A 67 -5.02 -67.10 -39.94
CA LYS A 67 -5.02 -65.79 -39.27
C LYS A 67 -3.82 -65.59 -38.33
N SER A 68 -3.00 -66.61 -38.12
CA SER A 68 -1.76 -66.50 -37.35
C SER A 68 -0.70 -65.65 -38.08
N ALA A 69 0.28 -65.15 -37.34
CA ALA A 69 1.38 -64.36 -37.87
C ALA A 69 2.24 -65.12 -38.89
N HIS A 70 2.23 -66.46 -38.85
CA HIS A 70 2.97 -67.34 -39.77
C HIS A 70 2.07 -68.03 -40.81
N GLY A 71 0.76 -67.80 -40.77
CA GLY A 71 -0.22 -68.50 -41.62
C GLY A 71 -0.03 -68.33 -43.12
N ALA A 72 0.64 -67.25 -43.56
CA ALA A 72 0.97 -67.01 -44.96
C ALA A 72 2.22 -67.78 -45.46
N GLY A 73 2.97 -68.42 -44.56
CA GLY A 73 4.15 -69.24 -44.90
C GLY A 73 3.88 -70.73 -45.02
N GLY A 74 2.68 -71.18 -44.64
CA GLY A 74 2.27 -72.58 -44.63
C GLY A 74 2.87 -73.43 -43.50
N CYS A 75 2.37 -74.65 -43.37
CA CYS A 75 2.71 -75.57 -42.27
C CYS A 75 4.20 -75.95 -42.29
N VAL A 76 4.78 -76.14 -43.48
CA VAL A 76 6.18 -76.53 -43.67
C VAL A 76 7.20 -75.41 -43.39
N LEU A 77 6.76 -74.16 -43.16
CA LEU A 77 7.65 -73.08 -42.69
C LEU A 77 8.17 -73.37 -41.27
N CYS A 78 7.30 -73.89 -40.41
CA CYS A 78 7.64 -74.24 -39.02
C CYS A 78 8.00 -75.72 -38.87
N HIS A 79 7.39 -76.59 -39.67
CA HIS A 79 7.72 -78.02 -39.76
C HIS A 79 8.70 -78.29 -40.91
N ASP A 80 9.90 -77.72 -40.78
CA ASP A 80 10.95 -77.78 -41.81
C ASP A 80 11.49 -79.20 -42.05
N ASP A 81 11.19 -80.16 -41.18
CA ASP A 81 11.59 -81.56 -41.25
C ASP A 81 10.62 -82.44 -42.07
N ILE A 82 9.43 -81.94 -42.41
CA ILE A 82 8.51 -82.61 -43.34
C ILE A 82 9.08 -82.52 -44.77
N LYS A 83 9.31 -83.70 -45.38
CA LYS A 83 9.80 -83.84 -46.77
C LYS A 83 8.91 -84.69 -47.67
N GLU A 84 7.93 -85.38 -47.09
CA GLU A 84 6.96 -86.24 -47.76
C GLU A 84 5.68 -86.31 -46.92
N VAL A 85 4.52 -86.50 -47.58
CA VAL A 85 3.21 -86.71 -46.94
C VAL A 85 2.62 -88.02 -47.46
N PRO A 86 2.15 -88.95 -46.59
CA PRO A 86 2.17 -88.90 -45.12
C PRO A 86 3.59 -88.94 -44.53
N HIS A 87 3.85 -88.12 -43.51
CA HIS A 87 5.14 -88.05 -42.83
C HIS A 87 5.26 -89.06 -41.67
N PRO A 88 6.47 -89.33 -41.14
CA PRO A 88 6.65 -90.16 -39.95
C PRO A 88 5.92 -89.65 -38.70
N GLU A 89 5.52 -90.55 -37.79
CA GLU A 89 4.76 -90.22 -36.56
C GLU A 89 5.49 -89.27 -35.59
N LYS A 90 6.81 -89.17 -35.69
CA LYS A 90 7.65 -88.35 -34.79
C LYS A 90 8.42 -87.30 -35.58
N LEU A 91 7.81 -86.13 -35.70
CA LEU A 91 8.48 -84.90 -36.14
C LEU A 91 9.31 -84.29 -35.00
N LYS A 92 10.27 -83.45 -35.36
CA LYS A 92 11.01 -82.61 -34.42
C LYS A 92 10.09 -81.55 -33.80
N PRO A 93 10.39 -81.07 -32.59
CA PRO A 93 9.80 -79.83 -32.08
C PRO A 93 10.15 -78.66 -33.01
N VAL A 94 9.19 -77.75 -33.23
CA VAL A 94 9.41 -76.51 -33.98
C VAL A 94 10.45 -75.65 -33.25
N ASP A 95 11.52 -75.27 -33.96
CA ASP A 95 12.55 -74.37 -33.43
C ASP A 95 12.33 -72.94 -33.91
N CYS A 96 11.80 -72.10 -33.02
CA CYS A 96 11.60 -70.67 -33.29
C CYS A 96 12.92 -69.91 -33.49
N ALA A 97 14.05 -70.38 -32.93
CA ALA A 97 15.33 -69.67 -32.97
C ALA A 97 15.92 -69.60 -34.39
N GLY A 98 15.56 -70.53 -35.28
CA GLY A 98 15.97 -70.52 -36.69
C GLY A 98 15.53 -69.26 -37.46
N CYS A 99 14.53 -68.52 -36.97
CA CYS A 99 14.11 -67.22 -37.51
C CYS A 99 14.10 -66.08 -36.46
N HIS A 100 14.01 -66.39 -35.17
CA HIS A 100 14.00 -65.45 -34.04
C HIS A 100 15.25 -65.56 -33.15
N ASP A 101 16.43 -65.62 -33.78
CA ASP A 101 17.74 -65.78 -33.12
C ASP A 101 18.01 -64.70 -32.05
N ALA A 102 17.59 -63.45 -32.29
CA ALA A 102 17.80 -62.35 -31.35
C ALA A 102 16.97 -62.53 -30.06
N GLU A 103 15.67 -62.82 -30.19
CA GLU A 103 14.78 -63.07 -29.05
C GLU A 103 15.14 -64.38 -28.32
N ALA A 104 15.55 -65.41 -29.05
CA ALA A 104 15.97 -66.69 -28.48
C ALA A 104 17.21 -66.57 -27.58
N LYS A 105 18.20 -65.76 -27.99
CA LYS A 105 19.39 -65.46 -27.18
C LYS A 105 19.04 -64.74 -25.88
N ILE A 106 18.22 -63.70 -25.96
CA ILE A 106 17.75 -62.94 -24.78
C ILE A 106 16.95 -63.85 -23.85
N TYR A 107 16.07 -64.69 -24.40
CA TYR A 107 15.30 -65.66 -23.61
C TYR A 107 16.20 -66.67 -22.88
N ALA A 108 17.26 -67.17 -23.52
CA ALA A 108 18.22 -68.09 -22.90
C ALA A 108 18.93 -67.49 -21.68
N GLU A 109 19.15 -66.16 -21.66
CA GLU A 109 19.73 -65.43 -20.54
C GLU A 109 18.72 -65.18 -19.38
N SER A 110 17.42 -65.30 -19.63
CA SER A 110 16.39 -65.15 -18.59
C SER A 110 16.33 -66.31 -17.59
N LEU A 111 15.68 -66.09 -16.44
CA LEU A 111 15.42 -67.13 -15.44
C LEU A 111 14.60 -68.30 -16.02
N HIS A 112 13.65 -68.03 -16.93
CA HIS A 112 12.86 -69.07 -17.59
C HIS A 112 13.68 -69.88 -18.60
N GLY A 113 14.54 -69.23 -19.40
CA GLY A 113 15.42 -69.92 -20.35
C GLY A 113 16.47 -70.79 -19.66
N HIS A 114 17.06 -70.28 -18.57
CA HIS A 114 17.96 -71.08 -17.72
C HIS A 114 17.27 -72.30 -17.11
N ALA A 115 16.02 -72.17 -16.62
CA ALA A 115 15.25 -73.28 -16.08
C ALA A 115 14.88 -74.32 -17.16
N LEU A 116 14.47 -73.86 -18.35
CA LEU A 116 14.16 -74.74 -19.48
C LEU A 116 15.39 -75.50 -19.98
N ALA A 117 16.56 -74.84 -20.05
CA ALA A 117 17.83 -75.46 -20.42
C ALA A 117 18.31 -76.51 -19.39
N GLN A 118 17.90 -76.38 -18.12
CA GLN A 118 18.14 -77.38 -17.06
C GLN A 118 17.13 -78.55 -17.10
N GLY A 119 16.16 -78.53 -18.02
CA GLY A 119 15.14 -79.58 -18.16
C GLY A 119 14.00 -79.46 -17.15
N ASP A 120 13.74 -78.27 -16.59
CA ASP A 120 12.58 -78.06 -15.72
C ASP A 120 11.28 -78.16 -16.54
N ALA A 121 10.48 -79.19 -16.25
CA ALA A 121 9.21 -79.46 -16.91
C ALA A 121 8.12 -78.40 -16.65
N LEU A 122 8.36 -77.47 -15.70
CA LEU A 122 7.48 -76.34 -15.42
C LEU A 122 7.97 -75.00 -15.99
N ALA A 123 9.13 -74.96 -16.67
CA ALA A 123 9.61 -73.75 -17.32
C ALA A 123 8.85 -73.48 -18.63
N PRO A 124 8.30 -72.26 -18.84
CA PRO A 124 7.50 -71.96 -20.02
C PRO A 124 8.40 -71.74 -21.25
N ALA A 125 8.14 -72.47 -22.33
CA ALA A 125 8.79 -72.25 -23.63
C ALA A 125 8.07 -71.16 -24.44
N CYS A 126 8.64 -70.76 -25.58
CA CYS A 126 8.11 -69.68 -26.42
C CYS A 126 6.61 -69.85 -26.77
N ALA A 127 6.20 -71.09 -27.05
CA ALA A 127 4.83 -71.41 -27.44
C ALA A 127 3.81 -71.33 -26.29
N ASP A 128 4.25 -71.39 -25.03
CA ASP A 128 3.35 -71.32 -23.88
C ASP A 128 2.89 -69.88 -23.63
N CYS A 129 3.73 -68.89 -23.98
CA CYS A 129 3.36 -67.47 -23.98
C CYS A 129 2.72 -67.01 -25.30
N HIS A 130 3.26 -67.42 -26.46
CA HIS A 130 2.85 -66.89 -27.76
C HIS A 130 1.69 -67.66 -28.45
N GLY A 131 1.43 -68.90 -28.05
CA GLY A 131 0.57 -69.83 -28.79
C GLY A 131 1.37 -70.80 -29.68
N LYS A 132 0.66 -71.72 -30.35
CA LYS A 132 1.23 -72.78 -31.21
C LYS A 132 0.87 -72.54 -32.67
N HIS A 133 -0.34 -72.92 -33.08
CA HIS A 133 -0.90 -72.60 -34.40
C HIS A 133 -1.78 -71.33 -34.36
N ASP A 134 -1.98 -70.78 -33.16
CA ASP A 134 -2.74 -69.56 -32.83
C ASP A 134 -1.81 -68.36 -32.53
N ILE A 135 -0.56 -68.35 -33.03
CA ILE A 135 0.39 -67.26 -32.78
C ILE A 135 -0.12 -65.97 -33.44
N LEU A 136 -0.61 -65.02 -32.65
CA LEU A 136 -1.14 -63.75 -33.13
C LEU A 136 -0.20 -62.58 -32.80
N SER A 137 -0.11 -61.61 -33.72
CA SER A 137 0.65 -60.37 -33.51
C SER A 137 0.27 -59.70 -32.17
N PRO A 138 1.22 -59.18 -31.37
CA PRO A 138 0.90 -58.52 -30.09
C PRO A 138 -0.05 -57.31 -30.23
N LYS A 139 -0.16 -56.73 -31.43
CA LYS A 139 -1.12 -55.65 -31.74
C LYS A 139 -2.57 -56.15 -31.87
N SER A 140 -2.79 -57.45 -32.08
CA SER A 140 -4.12 -58.05 -32.12
C SER A 140 -4.70 -58.13 -30.71
N PRO A 141 -5.93 -57.62 -30.46
CA PRO A 141 -6.59 -57.77 -29.17
C PRO A 141 -6.78 -59.23 -28.73
N ALA A 142 -6.84 -60.18 -29.68
CA ALA A 142 -6.99 -61.60 -29.38
C ALA A 142 -5.65 -62.32 -29.08
N SER A 143 -4.51 -61.64 -29.16
CA SER A 143 -3.21 -62.26 -28.85
C SER A 143 -3.02 -62.42 -27.34
N ARG A 144 -2.44 -63.56 -26.93
CA ARG A 144 -2.05 -63.86 -25.54
C ARG A 144 -1.05 -62.84 -24.98
N ILE A 145 -0.15 -62.36 -25.84
CA ILE A 145 0.86 -61.34 -25.52
C ILE A 145 0.40 -59.90 -25.81
N ASN A 146 -0.90 -59.67 -26.07
CA ASN A 146 -1.43 -58.30 -26.08
C ASN A 146 -1.34 -57.74 -24.64
N PRO A 147 -1.01 -56.44 -24.45
CA PRO A 147 -0.93 -55.85 -23.10
C PRO A 147 -2.12 -56.14 -22.18
N ILE A 148 -3.35 -56.26 -22.72
CA ILE A 148 -4.55 -56.58 -21.93
C ILE A 148 -4.55 -58.00 -21.34
N HIS A 149 -3.85 -58.94 -21.98
CA HIS A 149 -3.76 -60.36 -21.61
C HIS A 149 -2.42 -60.78 -20.99
N ILE A 150 -1.42 -59.88 -20.96
CA ILE A 150 -0.12 -60.18 -20.34
C ILE A 150 -0.25 -60.62 -18.87
N PRO A 151 -1.07 -59.98 -18.02
CA PRO A 151 -1.29 -60.47 -16.65
C PRO A 151 -1.88 -61.89 -16.59
N ASP A 152 -2.77 -62.26 -17.51
CA ASP A 152 -3.32 -63.64 -17.57
C ASP A 152 -2.27 -64.65 -18.05
N THR A 153 -1.46 -64.26 -19.04
CA THR A 153 -0.39 -65.12 -19.60
C THR A 153 0.72 -65.37 -18.59
N CYS A 154 1.08 -64.38 -17.76
CA CYS A 154 1.95 -64.60 -16.61
C CYS A 154 1.22 -65.37 -15.50
N GLY A 155 -0.05 -65.01 -15.23
CA GLY A 155 -0.90 -65.62 -14.21
C GLY A 155 -1.16 -67.11 -14.41
N SER A 156 -1.15 -67.63 -15.63
CA SER A 156 -1.32 -69.08 -15.89
C SER A 156 -0.28 -69.96 -15.20
N CYS A 157 0.89 -69.40 -14.88
CA CYS A 157 1.96 -70.07 -14.14
C CYS A 157 2.25 -69.42 -12.77
N HIS A 158 2.01 -68.12 -12.60
CA HIS A 158 2.34 -67.36 -11.39
C HIS A 158 1.16 -67.05 -10.46
N ALA A 159 -0.08 -67.36 -10.84
CA ALA A 159 -1.20 -67.31 -9.91
C ALA A 159 -1.03 -68.34 -8.78
N GLU A 160 -1.68 -68.07 -7.66
CA GLU A 160 -1.44 -68.68 -6.35
C GLU A 160 -1.77 -70.18 -6.34
N ASP A 161 -2.72 -70.58 -7.20
CA ASP A 161 -3.13 -71.96 -7.36
C ASP A 161 -2.27 -72.78 -8.35
N ALA A 162 -1.38 -72.12 -9.11
CA ALA A 162 -0.60 -72.76 -10.18
C ALA A 162 0.51 -73.69 -9.64
N PRO A 163 0.92 -74.74 -10.39
CA PRO A 163 1.94 -75.69 -9.96
C PRO A 163 3.27 -75.04 -9.58
N VAL A 164 3.72 -74.01 -10.32
CA VAL A 164 4.98 -73.30 -10.05
C VAL A 164 4.93 -72.53 -8.73
N ALA A 165 3.87 -71.74 -8.49
CA ALA A 165 3.68 -70.99 -7.26
C ALA A 165 3.61 -71.89 -6.01
N LYS A 166 3.12 -73.13 -6.15
CA LYS A 166 3.04 -74.12 -5.06
C LYS A 166 4.32 -74.92 -4.85
N SER A 167 5.17 -75.09 -5.87
CA SER A 167 6.38 -75.93 -5.80
C SER A 167 7.70 -75.17 -5.73
N ARG A 168 7.70 -73.85 -5.93
CA ARG A 168 8.88 -72.98 -5.92
C ARG A 168 8.76 -71.91 -4.85
N GLN A 169 9.89 -71.46 -4.31
CA GLN A 169 9.93 -70.34 -3.39
C GLN A 169 9.94 -69.03 -4.20
N ILE A 170 8.88 -68.22 -4.04
CA ILE A 170 8.71 -66.91 -4.68
C ILE A 170 8.52 -65.89 -3.55
N ASP A 171 9.28 -64.79 -3.58
CA ASP A 171 9.34 -63.81 -2.48
C ASP A 171 8.06 -62.96 -2.29
N GLN A 172 7.05 -63.16 -3.13
CA GLN A 172 5.79 -62.42 -3.14
C GLN A 172 4.63 -63.39 -3.30
N HIS A 173 3.55 -63.16 -2.54
CA HIS A 173 2.28 -63.88 -2.63
C HIS A 173 1.18 -63.00 -3.24
N ASP A 174 0.07 -63.61 -3.64
CA ASP A 174 -1.11 -62.93 -4.21
C ASP A 174 -0.76 -61.95 -5.35
N ILE A 175 0.27 -62.25 -6.16
CA ILE A 175 0.91 -61.31 -7.10
C ILE A 175 -0.10 -60.80 -8.13
N LEU A 176 -0.94 -61.68 -8.66
CA LEU A 176 -1.93 -61.31 -9.67
C LEU A 176 -3.04 -60.46 -9.04
N GLN A 177 -3.56 -60.86 -7.88
CA GLN A 177 -4.57 -60.10 -7.15
C GLN A 177 -4.05 -58.70 -6.78
N HIS A 178 -2.86 -58.60 -6.20
CA HIS A 178 -2.24 -57.33 -5.87
C HIS A 178 -2.14 -56.46 -7.13
N TYR A 179 -1.56 -56.96 -8.22
CA TYR A 179 -1.43 -56.20 -9.47
C TYR A 179 -2.79 -55.70 -9.97
N GLU A 180 -3.86 -56.49 -9.92
CA GLU A 180 -5.21 -56.05 -10.26
C GLU A 180 -5.74 -54.94 -9.35
N GLU A 181 -5.43 -54.99 -8.05
CA GLU A 181 -5.78 -53.91 -7.11
C GLU A 181 -4.99 -52.61 -7.40
N SER A 182 -3.78 -52.70 -7.94
CA SER A 182 -2.90 -51.56 -8.26
C SER A 182 -3.55 -50.53 -9.20
N ILE A 183 -3.02 -49.30 -9.23
CA ILE A 183 -3.48 -48.29 -10.19
C ILE A 183 -3.24 -48.72 -11.66
N HIS A 184 -2.21 -49.54 -11.90
CA HIS A 184 -1.88 -50.04 -13.22
C HIS A 184 -2.85 -51.13 -13.68
N GLY A 185 -3.14 -52.10 -12.80
CA GLY A 185 -4.13 -53.15 -13.05
C GLY A 185 -5.55 -52.61 -13.19
N LYS A 186 -5.96 -51.65 -12.35
CA LYS A 186 -7.24 -50.94 -12.53
C LYS A 186 -7.30 -50.16 -13.84
N GLY A 187 -6.20 -49.53 -14.25
CA GLY A 187 -6.06 -48.92 -15.57
C GLY A 187 -6.30 -49.93 -16.70
N LEU A 188 -5.76 -51.14 -16.58
CA LEU A 188 -5.90 -52.21 -17.57
C LEU A 188 -7.32 -52.80 -17.58
N ARG A 189 -7.75 -53.33 -16.43
CA ARG A 189 -8.96 -54.16 -16.26
C ARG A 189 -10.24 -53.33 -16.17
N GLU A 190 -10.27 -52.28 -15.36
CA GLU A 190 -11.49 -51.47 -15.19
C GLU A 190 -11.66 -50.39 -16.26
N LYS A 191 -10.57 -49.90 -16.86
CA LYS A 191 -10.59 -48.76 -17.80
C LYS A 191 -10.17 -49.12 -19.22
N GLY A 192 -9.69 -50.34 -19.48
CA GLY A 192 -9.29 -50.80 -20.81
C GLY A 192 -8.06 -50.09 -21.39
N LEU A 193 -7.23 -49.47 -20.56
CA LEU A 193 -6.10 -48.65 -21.01
C LEU A 193 -4.86 -49.51 -21.24
N THR A 194 -4.67 -49.98 -22.48
CA THR A 194 -3.49 -50.78 -22.90
C THR A 194 -2.15 -50.06 -22.84
N VAL A 195 -2.14 -48.76 -22.47
CA VAL A 195 -0.95 -47.93 -22.24
C VAL A 195 -0.48 -47.93 -20.78
N THR A 196 -1.20 -48.61 -19.89
CA THR A 196 -0.80 -48.82 -18.49
C THR A 196 0.37 -49.79 -18.39
N ALA A 197 1.12 -49.75 -17.30
CA ALA A 197 2.20 -50.71 -17.06
C ALA A 197 1.63 -52.11 -16.78
N VAL A 198 2.25 -53.13 -17.37
CA VAL A 198 1.95 -54.55 -17.16
C VAL A 198 3.20 -55.28 -16.69
N CYS A 199 3.11 -56.58 -16.37
CA CYS A 199 4.22 -57.36 -15.83
C CYS A 199 5.53 -57.18 -16.63
N THR A 200 5.43 -57.24 -17.97
CA THR A 200 6.59 -57.07 -18.88
C THR A 200 7.09 -55.63 -19.00
N SER A 201 6.33 -54.62 -18.56
CA SER A 201 6.80 -53.23 -18.48
C SER A 201 7.82 -53.03 -17.35
N CYS A 202 7.74 -53.86 -16.30
CA CYS A 202 8.67 -53.81 -15.16
C CYS A 202 9.72 -54.92 -15.23
N HIS A 203 9.33 -56.16 -15.56
CA HIS A 203 10.21 -57.34 -15.55
C HIS A 203 10.85 -57.68 -16.92
N THR A 204 10.54 -56.91 -17.97
CA THR A 204 10.77 -57.24 -19.39
C THR A 204 9.98 -58.47 -19.88
N ALA A 205 9.95 -58.71 -21.20
CA ALA A 205 9.19 -59.81 -21.79
C ALA A 205 10.02 -61.10 -21.99
N HIS A 206 11.27 -60.96 -22.43
CA HIS A 206 12.16 -62.09 -22.73
C HIS A 206 13.40 -62.15 -21.82
N HIS A 207 13.64 -61.18 -20.93
CA HIS A 207 14.83 -61.10 -20.08
C HIS A 207 14.46 -61.00 -18.59
N VAL A 208 13.55 -61.86 -18.15
CA VAL A 208 13.04 -61.85 -16.76
C VAL A 208 14.13 -62.34 -15.81
N LEU A 209 14.61 -61.44 -14.94
CA LEU A 209 15.64 -61.67 -13.94
C LEU A 209 15.15 -61.28 -12.53
N PRO A 210 15.65 -61.93 -11.46
CA PRO A 210 15.24 -61.61 -10.08
C PRO A 210 15.73 -60.23 -9.65
N HIS A 211 15.06 -59.62 -8.67
CA HIS A 211 15.34 -58.26 -8.18
C HIS A 211 16.74 -58.11 -7.51
N THR A 212 17.37 -59.23 -7.16
CA THR A 212 18.73 -59.31 -6.61
C THR A 212 19.81 -59.29 -7.68
N ASP A 213 19.47 -59.48 -8.95
CA ASP A 213 20.42 -59.43 -10.06
C ASP A 213 20.66 -57.98 -10.52
N PRO A 214 21.91 -57.46 -10.55
CA PRO A 214 22.21 -56.10 -11.01
C PRO A 214 21.80 -55.79 -12.45
N GLN A 215 21.58 -56.80 -13.30
CA GLN A 215 21.08 -56.64 -14.68
C GLN A 215 19.55 -56.60 -14.76
N SER A 216 18.83 -56.90 -13.67
CA SER A 216 17.38 -56.83 -13.62
C SER A 216 16.87 -55.38 -13.66
N SER A 217 15.85 -55.13 -14.47
CA SER A 217 15.16 -53.84 -14.56
C SER A 217 14.49 -53.41 -13.24
N ILE A 218 14.26 -54.34 -12.32
CA ILE A 218 13.70 -54.08 -10.98
C ILE A 218 14.74 -54.10 -9.85
N ALA A 219 16.03 -54.21 -10.17
CA ALA A 219 17.10 -54.05 -9.17
C ALA A 219 17.07 -52.64 -8.55
N ARG A 220 17.51 -52.50 -7.29
CA ARG A 220 17.45 -51.24 -6.51
C ARG A 220 18.02 -50.03 -7.26
N GLU A 221 19.10 -50.23 -8.01
CA GLU A 221 19.78 -49.19 -8.79
C GLU A 221 19.06 -48.87 -10.11
N ASN A 222 18.39 -49.86 -10.71
CA ASN A 222 17.74 -49.76 -12.03
C ASN A 222 16.27 -49.32 -11.95
N VAL A 223 15.58 -49.56 -10.83
CA VAL A 223 14.12 -49.37 -10.70
C VAL A 223 13.66 -47.94 -11.01
N VAL A 224 14.48 -46.93 -10.69
CA VAL A 224 14.22 -45.53 -11.05
C VAL A 224 14.22 -45.34 -12.58
N GLY A 225 15.16 -45.96 -13.29
CA GLY A 225 15.22 -45.96 -14.74
C GLY A 225 13.98 -46.60 -15.38
N THR A 226 13.54 -47.73 -14.83
CA THR A 226 12.32 -48.46 -15.24
C THR A 226 11.06 -47.61 -15.05
N CYS A 227 10.85 -47.04 -13.86
CA CYS A 227 9.71 -46.14 -13.60
C CYS A 227 9.70 -44.90 -14.52
N ARG A 228 10.88 -44.34 -14.85
CA ARG A 228 11.02 -43.17 -15.72
C ARG A 228 10.59 -43.39 -17.17
N GLN A 229 10.53 -44.64 -17.64
CA GLN A 229 10.07 -44.96 -19.01
C GLN A 229 8.64 -44.46 -19.26
N CYS A 230 7.79 -44.49 -18.22
CA CYS A 230 6.42 -43.97 -18.28
C CYS A 230 6.27 -42.66 -17.48
N HIS A 231 6.90 -42.55 -16.30
CA HIS A 231 6.78 -41.37 -15.44
C HIS A 231 7.88 -40.33 -15.73
N ALA A 232 7.89 -39.76 -16.94
CA ALA A 232 8.95 -38.85 -17.43
C ALA A 232 9.23 -37.63 -16.52
N LEU A 233 8.26 -37.17 -15.72
CA LEU A 233 8.42 -36.04 -14.78
C LEU A 233 8.64 -36.47 -13.32
N ILE A 234 8.78 -37.77 -13.01
CA ILE A 234 8.89 -38.26 -11.62
C ILE A 234 10.05 -37.61 -10.87
N GLU A 235 11.17 -37.39 -11.56
CA GLU A 235 12.35 -36.72 -11.02
C GLU A 235 12.06 -35.24 -10.68
N GLN A 236 11.29 -34.51 -11.50
CA GLN A 236 10.92 -33.13 -11.21
C GLN A 236 9.91 -33.01 -10.07
N VAL A 237 9.08 -34.03 -9.86
CA VAL A 237 8.15 -34.11 -8.72
C VAL A 237 8.94 -34.40 -7.43
N HIS A 238 9.91 -35.33 -7.47
CA HIS A 238 10.75 -35.64 -6.31
C HIS A 238 11.74 -34.52 -6.00
N ARG A 239 12.37 -33.86 -6.98
CA ARG A 239 13.27 -32.70 -6.77
C ARG A 239 12.58 -31.46 -6.14
N LYS A 240 11.24 -31.43 -6.05
CA LYS A 240 10.47 -30.42 -5.28
C LYS A 240 10.29 -30.78 -3.80
N VAL A 241 10.56 -32.03 -3.43
CA VAL A 241 10.28 -32.65 -2.12
C VAL A 241 11.55 -33.24 -1.49
N ILE A 242 12.60 -33.49 -2.28
CA ILE A 242 13.90 -34.03 -1.90
C ILE A 242 14.98 -33.22 -2.61
N ASN A 243 16.05 -32.81 -1.91
CA ASN A 243 17.18 -32.12 -2.53
C ASN A 243 17.82 -32.99 -3.64
N GLY A 244 17.77 -32.48 -4.87
CA GLY A 244 18.18 -33.19 -6.07
C GLY A 244 19.68 -33.48 -6.20
N GLU A 245 20.56 -32.78 -5.46
CA GLU A 245 22.00 -33.08 -5.49
C GLU A 245 22.35 -34.33 -4.67
N LEU A 246 21.52 -34.72 -3.69
CA LEU A 246 21.77 -35.89 -2.85
C LEU A 246 21.75 -37.20 -3.65
N TRP A 247 20.90 -37.30 -4.68
CA TRP A 247 20.84 -38.44 -5.61
C TRP A 247 22.16 -38.73 -6.33
N GLU A 248 23.03 -37.72 -6.50
CA GLU A 248 24.29 -37.84 -7.24
C GLU A 248 25.51 -37.95 -6.29
N LYS A 249 25.40 -37.41 -5.06
CA LYS A 249 26.54 -37.28 -4.13
C LYS A 249 26.47 -38.20 -2.91
N GLU A 250 25.27 -38.43 -2.38
CA GLU A 250 25.02 -39.19 -1.14
C GLU A 250 23.69 -39.99 -1.28
N PRO A 251 23.61 -40.92 -2.26
CA PRO A 251 22.35 -41.61 -2.60
C PRO A 251 21.84 -42.54 -1.50
N ASP A 252 22.70 -42.91 -0.56
CA ASP A 252 22.37 -43.65 0.68
C ASP A 252 21.46 -42.85 1.63
N LYS A 253 21.43 -41.52 1.50
CA LYS A 253 20.55 -40.63 2.29
C LYS A 253 19.16 -40.44 1.68
N VAL A 254 18.85 -41.09 0.55
CA VAL A 254 17.61 -40.89 -0.20
C VAL A 254 16.84 -42.22 -0.39
N PRO A 255 15.56 -42.31 0.01
CA PRO A 255 14.73 -43.47 -0.29
C PRO A 255 14.49 -43.63 -1.80
N VAL A 256 14.60 -44.86 -2.33
CA VAL A 256 14.21 -45.16 -3.71
C VAL A 256 12.70 -45.37 -3.81
N CYS A 257 12.14 -45.36 -5.02
CA CYS A 257 10.69 -45.35 -5.22
C CYS A 257 9.95 -46.49 -4.49
N VAL A 258 10.51 -47.71 -4.46
CA VAL A 258 9.87 -48.86 -3.82
C VAL A 258 9.88 -48.78 -2.29
N ASP A 259 10.89 -48.12 -1.67
CA ASP A 259 10.96 -47.89 -0.22
C ASP A 259 9.73 -47.13 0.34
N CYS A 260 8.99 -46.45 -0.54
CA CYS A 260 7.78 -45.68 -0.21
C CYS A 260 6.51 -46.16 -0.94
N HIS A 261 6.61 -47.08 -1.90
CA HIS A 261 5.50 -47.51 -2.76
C HIS A 261 5.56 -49.01 -3.06
N GLN A 262 4.49 -49.74 -2.72
CA GLN A 262 4.33 -51.12 -3.16
C GLN A 262 4.23 -51.20 -4.70
N PRO A 263 5.07 -51.98 -5.41
CA PRO A 263 5.03 -52.07 -6.87
C PRO A 263 3.77 -52.75 -7.39
N HIS A 264 3.23 -53.69 -6.60
CA HIS A 264 2.08 -54.50 -6.98
C HIS A 264 0.77 -54.10 -6.29
N GLU A 265 0.74 -53.46 -5.12
CA GLU A 265 -0.52 -53.15 -4.41
C GLU A 265 -0.93 -51.66 -4.51
N ALA A 266 -2.23 -51.33 -4.51
CA ALA A 266 -2.70 -49.93 -4.51
C ALA A 266 -2.71 -49.23 -3.14
N ARG A 267 -2.40 -49.92 -2.03
CA ARG A 267 -2.51 -49.31 -0.70
C ARG A 267 -1.25 -48.52 -0.33
N LYS A 268 -1.46 -47.40 0.37
CA LYS A 268 -0.39 -46.67 1.07
C LYS A 268 0.02 -47.43 2.34
N ILE A 269 0.76 -48.51 2.16
CA ILE A 269 1.43 -49.22 3.24
C ILE A 269 2.93 -48.93 3.10
N PHE A 270 3.46 -48.16 4.04
CA PHE A 270 4.90 -47.99 4.20
C PHE A 270 5.43 -49.23 4.93
N TYR A 271 6.59 -49.73 4.48
CA TYR A 271 7.24 -50.99 4.89
C TYR A 271 7.12 -51.40 6.37
N ASP A 272 6.97 -52.71 6.59
CA ASP A 272 7.32 -53.41 7.85
C ASP A 272 8.79 -53.92 7.85
N GLU A 273 9.54 -53.80 6.73
CA GLU A 273 10.93 -54.29 6.57
C GLU A 273 11.99 -53.17 6.60
N GLY A 274 11.66 -52.04 7.23
CA GLY A 274 12.59 -50.96 7.57
C GLY A 274 12.57 -50.66 9.07
N VAL A 275 13.44 -49.78 9.56
CA VAL A 275 13.41 -49.35 10.98
C VAL A 275 12.08 -48.63 11.24
N SER A 276 11.17 -49.29 11.94
CA SER A 276 9.84 -48.76 12.21
C SER A 276 9.87 -47.72 13.32
N ASP A 277 8.87 -46.83 13.37
CA ASP A 277 8.73 -45.90 14.51
C ASP A 277 8.65 -46.67 15.85
N LYS A 278 8.12 -47.90 15.83
CA LYS A 278 8.03 -48.79 17.00
C LYS A 278 9.42 -49.23 17.49
N ASP A 279 10.38 -49.44 16.59
CA ASP A 279 11.75 -49.79 16.94
C ASP A 279 12.50 -48.60 17.55
N CYS A 280 12.31 -47.40 17.00
CA CYS A 280 12.80 -46.17 17.61
C CYS A 280 12.17 -45.97 19.01
N MET A 281 10.85 -46.12 19.12
CA MET A 281 10.11 -45.94 20.38
C MET A 281 10.43 -47.02 21.42
N ALA A 282 10.93 -48.20 21.04
CA ALA A 282 11.45 -49.17 22.00
C ALA A 282 12.63 -48.63 22.83
N CYS A 283 13.43 -47.73 22.25
CA CYS A 283 14.49 -47.00 22.95
C CYS A 283 14.01 -45.65 23.52
N HIS A 284 13.10 -44.96 22.82
CA HIS A 284 12.74 -43.56 23.08
C HIS A 284 11.43 -43.33 23.86
N ALA A 285 10.66 -44.36 24.22
CA ALA A 285 9.41 -44.21 24.97
C ALA A 285 9.60 -43.66 26.40
N GLN A 286 10.78 -43.81 27.00
CA GLN A 286 11.12 -43.28 28.31
C GLN A 286 12.58 -42.80 28.32
N ALA A 287 12.89 -41.77 29.11
CA ALA A 287 14.24 -41.24 29.21
C ALA A 287 15.12 -42.19 30.02
N VAL A 288 16.16 -42.74 29.41
CA VAL A 288 17.13 -43.63 30.08
C VAL A 288 18.36 -42.83 30.45
N GLN A 289 18.62 -42.69 31.75
CA GLN A 289 19.84 -42.08 32.30
C GLN A 289 20.73 -43.15 32.92
N GLY A 290 21.94 -43.31 32.38
CA GLY A 290 22.98 -44.18 32.94
C GLY A 290 24.38 -43.64 32.69
N THR A 291 25.36 -44.13 33.44
CA THR A 291 26.76 -43.63 33.42
C THR A 291 27.50 -43.80 32.09
N ALA A 292 26.92 -44.51 31.11
CA ALA A 292 27.49 -44.71 29.77
C ALA A 292 26.55 -44.30 28.61
N ARG A 293 25.27 -43.99 28.87
CA ARG A 293 24.27 -43.66 27.82
C ARG A 293 23.19 -42.73 28.38
N GLN A 294 22.84 -41.71 27.61
CA GLN A 294 21.71 -40.82 27.85
C GLN A 294 20.80 -40.85 26.62
N ILE A 295 19.60 -41.42 26.75
CA ILE A 295 18.61 -41.50 25.68
C ILE A 295 17.45 -40.56 26.06
N ALA A 296 17.17 -39.59 25.19
CA ALA A 296 16.07 -38.65 25.40
C ALA A 296 14.71 -39.33 25.12
N ALA A 297 13.72 -39.05 25.97
CA ALA A 297 12.34 -39.45 25.70
C ALA A 297 11.77 -38.66 24.52
N VAL A 298 11.00 -39.34 23.66
CA VAL A 298 10.23 -38.70 22.59
C VAL A 298 8.75 -38.72 22.97
N ASN A 299 8.12 -37.54 22.97
CA ASN A 299 6.71 -37.39 23.27
C ASN A 299 5.87 -37.73 22.03
N THR A 300 5.17 -38.87 22.06
CA THR A 300 4.31 -39.32 20.95
C THR A 300 3.11 -38.41 20.71
N ASP A 301 2.60 -37.74 21.75
CA ASP A 301 1.47 -36.81 21.60
C ASP A 301 1.89 -35.55 20.83
N GLU A 302 3.13 -35.09 20.99
CA GLU A 302 3.68 -33.98 20.18
C GLU A 302 3.77 -34.36 18.70
N ILE A 303 4.22 -35.58 18.39
CA ILE A 303 4.26 -36.09 17.01
C ILE A 303 2.85 -36.23 16.45
N ALA A 304 1.89 -36.74 17.22
CA ALA A 304 0.50 -36.91 16.76
C ALA A 304 -0.19 -35.59 16.37
N HIS A 305 0.19 -34.47 17.01
CA HIS A 305 -0.29 -33.12 16.70
C HIS A 305 0.62 -32.36 15.74
N SER A 306 1.70 -32.99 15.26
CA SER A 306 2.65 -32.41 14.30
C SER A 306 2.06 -32.37 12.89
N THR A 307 2.56 -31.42 12.10
CA THR A 307 2.36 -31.40 10.64
C THR A 307 3.09 -32.58 9.99
N HIS A 308 4.14 -33.09 10.64
CA HIS A 308 4.91 -34.25 10.20
C HIS A 308 4.42 -35.59 10.81
N LYS A 309 3.20 -35.66 11.35
CA LYS A 309 2.64 -36.89 11.97
C LYS A 309 2.52 -38.11 11.03
N THR A 310 2.69 -37.93 9.73
CA THR A 310 2.72 -38.99 8.72
C THR A 310 4.13 -39.26 8.18
N VAL A 311 5.15 -38.58 8.70
CA VAL A 311 6.57 -38.76 8.37
C VAL A 311 7.18 -39.66 9.46
N ARG A 312 7.89 -40.70 9.04
CA ARG A 312 8.51 -41.68 9.95
C ARG A 312 9.80 -41.13 10.55
N CYS A 313 10.17 -41.62 11.73
CA CYS A 313 11.37 -41.18 12.45
C CYS A 313 12.63 -41.26 11.56
N ALA A 314 12.82 -42.37 10.84
CA ALA A 314 13.96 -42.57 9.94
C ALA A 314 13.99 -41.62 8.72
N GLN A 315 12.85 -41.03 8.32
CA GLN A 315 12.80 -40.06 7.21
C GLN A 315 13.30 -38.67 7.62
N CYS A 316 13.23 -38.31 8.92
CA CYS A 316 13.88 -37.11 9.46
C CYS A 316 15.29 -37.41 9.95
N HIS A 317 15.51 -38.59 10.53
CA HIS A 317 16.80 -39.06 11.02
C HIS A 317 17.45 -40.01 10.00
N THR A 318 17.85 -39.46 8.84
CA THR A 318 18.28 -40.22 7.64
C THR A 318 19.55 -41.06 7.77
N GLY A 319 20.14 -41.15 8.96
CA GLY A 319 21.19 -42.14 9.30
C GLY A 319 20.70 -43.37 10.06
N ALA A 320 19.38 -43.56 10.21
CA ALA A 320 18.79 -44.75 10.83
C ALA A 320 18.70 -45.90 9.81
N THR A 321 19.65 -46.84 9.87
CA THR A 321 19.69 -47.99 8.94
C THR A 321 19.33 -49.33 9.62
N VAL A 322 18.77 -50.27 8.85
CA VAL A 322 18.47 -51.64 9.33
C VAL A 322 19.72 -52.49 9.60
N SER A 323 20.90 -52.04 9.17
CA SER A 323 22.18 -52.74 9.33
C SER A 323 22.92 -52.44 10.65
N HIS A 324 22.39 -51.56 11.51
CA HIS A 324 22.94 -51.39 12.86
C HIS A 324 22.66 -52.65 13.70
N LEU A 325 23.73 -53.26 14.20
CA LEU A 325 23.70 -54.44 15.09
C LEU A 325 22.92 -54.21 16.42
N ARG A 326 22.49 -52.98 16.70
CA ARG A 326 21.68 -52.59 17.87
C ARG A 326 20.64 -51.51 17.50
N PRO A 327 19.36 -51.67 17.87
CA PRO A 327 18.31 -50.68 17.58
C PRO A 327 18.49 -49.27 18.18
N CYS A 328 19.39 -49.09 19.15
CA CYS A 328 19.60 -47.83 19.87
C CYS A 328 21.03 -47.24 19.69
N ASP A 329 21.73 -47.53 18.58
CA ASP A 329 23.03 -46.90 18.30
C ASP A 329 22.87 -45.44 17.84
N THR A 330 23.83 -44.57 18.21
CA THR A 330 23.72 -43.12 17.97
C THR A 330 23.86 -42.78 16.50
N ILE A 331 22.76 -42.34 15.89
CA ILE A 331 22.70 -41.79 14.53
C ILE A 331 23.69 -40.62 14.40
N GLN A 332 24.55 -40.67 13.39
CA GLN A 332 25.55 -39.63 13.14
C GLN A 332 24.95 -38.52 12.28
N GLY A 333 24.79 -37.33 12.88
CA GLY A 333 24.25 -36.14 12.21
C GLY A 333 22.94 -35.64 12.83
N ALA A 334 22.73 -34.33 12.79
CA ALA A 334 21.45 -33.71 13.15
C ALA A 334 20.43 -33.87 12.00
N VAL A 335 19.15 -33.66 12.31
CA VAL A 335 18.07 -33.64 11.30
C VAL A 335 18.31 -32.50 10.32
N ASP A 336 18.63 -32.82 9.06
CA ASP A 336 18.78 -31.82 8.02
C ASP A 336 17.43 -31.56 7.33
N CYS A 337 16.79 -30.44 7.72
CA CYS A 337 15.55 -30.00 7.12
C CYS A 337 15.67 -29.69 5.62
N SER A 338 16.88 -29.42 5.09
CA SER A 338 17.09 -29.08 3.68
C SER A 338 16.82 -30.26 2.75
N ILE A 339 16.89 -31.51 3.26
CA ILE A 339 16.48 -32.71 2.53
C ILE A 339 15.07 -32.51 1.96
N CYS A 340 14.11 -32.04 2.77
CA CYS A 340 12.71 -31.83 2.33
C CYS A 340 12.28 -30.37 2.13
N HIS A 341 13.04 -29.41 2.65
CA HIS A 341 12.72 -27.98 2.66
C HIS A 341 13.86 -27.11 2.10
N GLU A 342 14.58 -27.64 1.11
CA GLU A 342 15.76 -27.01 0.48
C GLU A 342 15.59 -25.51 0.26
N ASP A 343 14.53 -25.05 -0.43
CA ASP A 343 14.29 -23.62 -0.67
C ASP A 343 14.20 -22.81 0.64
N GLN A 344 13.47 -23.27 1.65
CA GLN A 344 13.32 -22.53 2.91
C GLN A 344 14.63 -22.49 3.70
N VAL A 345 15.42 -23.57 3.69
CA VAL A 345 16.73 -23.60 4.34
C VAL A 345 17.75 -22.74 3.57
N GLN A 346 17.72 -22.71 2.24
CA GLN A 346 18.55 -21.82 1.44
C GLN A 346 18.16 -20.34 1.61
N GLN A 347 16.88 -20.04 1.81
CA GLN A 347 16.43 -18.71 2.20
C GLN A 347 16.98 -18.33 3.58
N HIS A 348 16.88 -19.21 4.60
CA HIS A 348 17.43 -18.98 5.93
C HIS A 348 18.95 -18.77 5.88
N ARG A 349 19.70 -19.66 5.22
CA ARG A 349 21.16 -19.54 5.02
C ARG A 349 21.57 -18.19 4.39
N LYS A 350 20.73 -17.63 3.51
CA LYS A 350 20.96 -16.32 2.87
C LYS A 350 20.51 -15.13 3.74
N SER A 351 19.59 -15.32 4.69
CA SER A 351 19.13 -14.29 5.60
C SER A 351 20.22 -13.76 6.53
N ILE A 352 19.98 -12.62 7.19
CA ILE A 352 20.88 -12.12 8.23
C ILE A 352 21.00 -13.10 9.41
N HIS A 353 19.95 -13.87 9.73
CA HIS A 353 20.00 -14.88 10.79
C HIS A 353 20.93 -16.03 10.42
N GLY A 354 20.80 -16.59 9.21
CA GLY A 354 21.67 -17.66 8.72
C GLY A 354 23.12 -17.21 8.49
N GLN A 355 23.34 -15.97 8.04
CA GLN A 355 24.67 -15.38 7.93
C GLN A 355 25.36 -15.26 9.30
N LEU A 356 24.64 -14.80 10.34
CA LEU A 356 25.18 -14.70 11.70
C LEU A 356 25.42 -16.09 12.33
N LEU A 357 24.50 -17.04 12.11
CA LEU A 357 24.65 -18.42 12.57
C LEU A 357 25.88 -19.10 11.91
N ALA A 358 26.08 -18.91 10.60
CA ALA A 358 27.26 -19.39 9.88
C ALA A 358 28.57 -18.70 10.33
N ALA A 359 28.49 -17.48 10.87
CA ALA A 359 29.60 -16.79 11.51
C ALA A 359 29.86 -17.22 12.96
N GLY A 360 29.07 -18.15 13.51
CA GLY A 360 29.22 -18.68 14.87
C GLY A 360 28.61 -17.81 15.97
N ASP A 361 27.67 -16.91 15.65
CA ASP A 361 26.96 -16.11 16.63
C ASP A 361 25.89 -16.95 17.36
N ALA A 362 26.16 -17.32 18.61
CA ALA A 362 25.30 -18.17 19.43
C ALA A 362 23.92 -17.58 19.77
N GLU A 363 23.69 -16.28 19.48
CA GLU A 363 22.39 -15.62 19.67
C GLU A 363 21.62 -15.46 18.34
N ALA A 364 22.15 -16.01 17.23
CA ALA A 364 21.48 -16.00 15.93
C ALA A 364 20.45 -17.14 15.85
N PRO A 365 19.17 -16.86 15.52
CA PRO A 365 18.14 -17.88 15.59
C PRO A 365 18.22 -18.89 14.44
N GLU A 366 18.16 -20.17 14.79
CA GLU A 366 18.06 -21.29 13.86
C GLU A 366 16.59 -21.68 13.59
N CYS A 367 16.39 -22.77 12.85
CA CYS A 367 15.05 -23.23 12.49
C CYS A 367 14.20 -23.56 13.73
N LEU A 368 14.81 -24.10 14.78
CA LEU A 368 14.13 -24.59 15.99
C LEU A 368 13.78 -23.50 17.03
N ASP A 369 14.27 -22.26 16.85
CA ASP A 369 13.82 -21.10 17.64
C ASP A 369 12.45 -20.59 17.19
N CYS A 370 12.15 -20.79 15.90
CA CYS A 370 10.92 -20.39 15.23
C CYS A 370 9.90 -21.54 15.09
N HIS A 371 10.38 -22.77 14.86
CA HIS A 371 9.58 -23.99 14.73
C HIS A 371 9.85 -24.94 15.90
N LYS A 372 8.85 -25.72 16.32
CA LYS A 372 9.10 -26.86 17.21
C LYS A 372 9.74 -27.99 16.39
N GLY A 373 10.52 -28.86 17.04
CA GLY A 373 11.09 -30.07 16.41
C GLY A 373 10.01 -31.11 16.10
N HIS A 374 9.86 -32.11 16.96
CA HIS A 374 8.85 -33.18 16.77
C HIS A 374 7.41 -32.63 16.69
N GLY A 375 7.05 -31.65 17.51
CA GLY A 375 5.73 -31.01 17.53
C GLY A 375 5.53 -29.83 16.57
N THR A 376 6.12 -29.82 15.37
CA THR A 376 6.00 -28.68 14.43
C THR A 376 4.57 -28.48 13.90
N GLN A 377 4.04 -27.25 13.97
CA GLN A 377 2.63 -26.94 13.64
C GLN A 377 2.52 -26.01 12.43
N SER A 378 1.54 -26.26 11.58
CA SER A 378 1.24 -25.44 10.39
C SER A 378 1.04 -23.97 10.76
N LYS A 379 1.49 -23.04 9.91
CA LYS A 379 1.19 -21.61 10.04
C LYS A 379 -0.31 -21.25 10.00
N THR A 380 -1.17 -22.22 9.68
CA THR A 380 -2.64 -22.07 9.71
C THR A 380 -3.27 -22.51 11.03
N ASP A 381 -2.53 -23.20 11.91
CA ASP A 381 -2.99 -23.62 13.23
C ASP A 381 -2.80 -22.46 14.24
N PRO A 382 -3.87 -21.95 14.90
CA PRO A 382 -3.77 -20.90 15.91
C PRO A 382 -2.80 -21.18 17.07
N ALA A 383 -2.48 -22.45 17.35
CA ALA A 383 -1.52 -22.83 18.38
C ALA A 383 -0.05 -22.78 17.89
N SER A 384 0.20 -22.64 16.58
CA SER A 384 1.55 -22.57 16.02
C SER A 384 2.25 -21.25 16.35
N PRO A 385 3.54 -21.25 16.71
CA PRO A 385 4.33 -20.02 16.84
C PRO A 385 4.34 -19.15 15.58
N THR A 386 4.21 -19.77 14.40
CA THR A 386 4.25 -19.08 13.09
C THR A 386 2.87 -18.67 12.56
N PHE A 387 1.81 -18.89 13.34
CA PHE A 387 0.47 -18.37 13.03
C PHE A 387 0.48 -16.84 13.00
N PRO A 388 -0.20 -16.15 12.06
CA PRO A 388 -0.09 -14.70 11.88
C PRO A 388 -0.24 -13.86 13.15
N LYS A 389 -1.18 -14.23 14.04
CA LYS A 389 -1.39 -13.53 15.33
C LYS A 389 -0.21 -13.67 16.30
N ASN A 390 0.53 -14.77 16.22
CA ASN A 390 1.62 -15.13 17.14
C ASN A 390 2.99 -14.64 16.63
N VAL A 391 3.12 -14.34 15.32
CA VAL A 391 4.35 -13.83 14.68
C VAL A 391 4.95 -12.60 15.38
N PRO A 392 4.18 -11.56 15.79
CA PRO A 392 4.75 -10.41 16.48
C PRO A 392 5.44 -10.76 17.80
N ASP A 393 4.87 -11.68 18.59
CA ASP A 393 5.48 -12.17 19.83
C ASP A 393 6.65 -13.12 19.58
N LEU A 394 6.58 -13.95 18.52
CA LEU A 394 7.69 -14.82 18.11
C LEU A 394 8.94 -14.01 17.76
N CYS A 395 8.82 -13.02 16.86
CA CYS A 395 9.91 -12.09 16.54
C CYS A 395 10.29 -11.23 17.76
N GLY A 396 9.30 -10.93 18.61
CA GLY A 396 9.45 -10.19 19.86
C GLY A 396 10.46 -10.78 20.83
N LYS A 397 10.66 -12.11 20.86
CA LYS A 397 11.65 -12.78 21.73
C LYS A 397 13.06 -12.19 21.61
N CYS A 398 13.44 -11.69 20.42
CA CYS A 398 14.77 -11.14 20.15
C CYS A 398 14.73 -9.65 19.78
N HIS A 399 13.64 -9.19 19.14
CA HIS A 399 13.52 -7.81 18.62
C HIS A 399 12.73 -6.84 19.51
N ARG A 400 12.19 -7.28 20.65
CA ARG A 400 11.59 -6.37 21.65
C ARG A 400 12.69 -5.56 22.34
N ASP A 401 12.39 -4.31 22.68
CA ASP A 401 13.32 -3.42 23.37
C ASP A 401 13.85 -4.07 24.67
N GLY A 402 15.18 -4.16 24.77
CA GLY A 402 15.87 -4.85 25.86
C GLY A 402 16.34 -6.26 25.53
N GLU A 403 15.88 -6.88 24.44
CA GLU A 403 16.30 -8.22 24.01
C GLU A 403 17.57 -8.20 23.14
N THR A 404 18.06 -9.39 22.80
CA THR A 404 19.41 -9.63 22.22
C THR A 404 19.62 -8.93 20.88
N ALA A 405 18.71 -9.06 19.92
CA ALA A 405 18.80 -8.37 18.64
C ALA A 405 18.55 -6.87 18.78
N ALA A 406 17.58 -6.46 19.61
CA ALA A 406 17.29 -5.03 19.86
C ALA A 406 18.49 -4.27 20.47
N LYS A 407 19.28 -4.90 21.33
CA LYS A 407 20.54 -4.35 21.87
C LYS A 407 21.64 -4.19 20.81
N ARG A 408 21.69 -5.10 19.82
CA ARG A 408 22.69 -5.11 18.74
C ARG A 408 22.33 -4.16 17.58
N MET A 409 21.04 -3.98 17.31
CA MET A 409 20.56 -3.10 16.24
C MET A 409 20.67 -1.62 16.65
N HIS A 410 21.64 -0.89 16.10
CA HIS A 410 21.72 0.57 16.17
C HIS A 410 20.66 1.25 15.27
N SER A 411 19.40 0.91 15.50
CA SER A 411 18.22 1.47 14.85
C SER A 411 17.80 2.79 15.50
N THR A 412 17.32 3.74 14.69
CA THR A 412 16.63 4.94 15.19
C THR A 412 15.19 4.65 15.63
N GLN A 413 14.63 3.51 15.22
CA GLN A 413 13.31 3.03 15.64
C GLN A 413 13.47 2.15 16.88
N ARG A 414 13.14 2.73 18.04
CA ARG A 414 12.90 2.01 19.30
C ARG A 414 11.44 1.58 19.38
N GLU A 415 11.12 0.70 20.32
CA GLU A 415 9.79 0.17 20.60
C GLU A 415 9.07 -0.39 19.37
N ILE A 416 9.78 -1.13 18.50
CA ILE A 416 9.26 -1.58 17.19
C ILE A 416 7.95 -2.39 17.35
N LEU A 417 7.86 -3.24 18.38
CA LEU A 417 6.64 -4.00 18.68
C LEU A 417 5.46 -3.12 19.13
N ASN A 418 5.68 -2.12 19.99
CA ASN A 418 4.64 -1.21 20.46
C ASN A 418 4.15 -0.32 19.31
N ASN A 419 5.08 0.14 18.48
CA ASN A 419 4.80 0.87 17.26
C ASN A 419 3.92 0.03 16.34
N TYR A 420 4.35 -1.19 15.99
CA TYR A 420 3.58 -2.09 15.14
C TYR A 420 2.18 -2.38 15.72
N SER A 421 2.07 -2.71 17.00
CA SER A 421 0.77 -3.01 17.64
C SER A 421 -0.17 -1.79 17.64
N SER A 422 0.37 -0.57 17.77
CA SER A 422 -0.41 0.67 17.69
C SER A 422 -0.89 1.04 16.27
N SER A 423 -0.22 0.52 15.23
CA SER A 423 -0.52 0.75 13.81
C SER A 423 -1.83 0.12 13.37
N ILE A 424 -2.37 0.53 12.22
CA ILE A 424 -3.60 -0.08 11.68
C ILE A 424 -3.43 -1.57 11.35
N HIS A 425 -2.21 -2.02 11.02
CA HIS A 425 -1.92 -3.43 10.82
C HIS A 425 -1.92 -4.21 12.14
N GLY A 426 -1.24 -3.69 13.17
CA GLY A 426 -1.24 -4.29 14.51
C GLY A 426 -2.64 -4.36 15.12
N LYS A 427 -3.44 -3.30 15.00
CA LYS A 427 -4.83 -3.28 15.49
C LYS A 427 -5.75 -4.21 14.70
N GLY A 428 -5.59 -4.27 13.37
CA GLY A 428 -6.30 -5.24 12.54
C GLY A 428 -6.04 -6.68 13.00
N LEU A 429 -4.78 -7.03 13.23
CA LEU A 429 -4.35 -8.36 13.65
C LEU A 429 -4.72 -8.70 15.11
N LEU A 430 -4.36 -7.82 16.05
CA LEU A 430 -4.37 -8.11 17.50
C LEU A 430 -5.69 -7.73 18.18
N GLU A 431 -6.28 -6.59 17.83
CA GLU A 431 -7.55 -6.11 18.41
C GLU A 431 -8.76 -6.67 17.61
N SER A 432 -8.68 -6.66 16.28
CA SER A 432 -9.80 -7.06 15.40
C SER A 432 -9.73 -8.53 14.95
N GLY A 433 -8.65 -9.26 15.24
CA GLY A 433 -8.48 -10.68 14.90
C GLY A 433 -8.32 -11.00 13.41
N LEU A 434 -8.05 -9.99 12.57
CA LEU A 434 -7.95 -10.13 11.12
C LEU A 434 -6.59 -10.75 10.73
N VAL A 435 -6.53 -12.08 10.66
CA VAL A 435 -5.30 -12.84 10.30
C VAL A 435 -4.80 -12.65 8.88
N VAL A 436 -5.57 -11.97 8.02
CA VAL A 436 -5.16 -11.53 6.67
C VAL A 436 -4.35 -10.22 6.68
N THR A 437 -4.19 -9.59 7.85
CA THR A 437 -3.46 -8.32 7.99
C THR A 437 -1.95 -8.53 7.93
N ALA A 438 -1.22 -7.58 7.34
CA ALA A 438 0.23 -7.65 7.21
C ALA A 438 0.94 -7.80 8.57
N THR A 439 1.85 -8.78 8.66
CA THR A 439 2.66 -9.09 9.85
C THR A 439 4.14 -8.75 9.59
N CYS A 440 5.01 -8.95 10.59
CA CYS A 440 6.46 -8.77 10.45
C CYS A 440 7.03 -9.53 9.23
N THR A 441 6.59 -10.78 9.02
CA THR A 441 7.05 -11.63 7.91
C THR A 441 6.39 -11.30 6.56
N SER A 442 5.31 -10.51 6.54
CA SER A 442 4.75 -9.96 5.30
C SER A 442 5.66 -8.89 4.70
N CYS A 443 6.33 -8.10 5.53
CA CYS A 443 7.25 -7.05 5.09
C CYS A 443 8.70 -7.54 4.99
N HIS A 444 9.19 -8.32 5.95
CA HIS A 444 10.59 -8.77 6.02
C HIS A 444 10.84 -10.18 5.45
N THR A 445 9.82 -10.85 4.92
CA THR A 445 9.80 -12.29 4.64
C THR A 445 9.92 -13.16 5.90
N ALA A 446 9.59 -14.45 5.80
CA ALA A 446 9.71 -15.39 6.93
C ALA A 446 11.12 -15.96 7.08
N HIS A 447 11.73 -16.37 5.96
CA HIS A 447 13.01 -17.09 5.95
C HIS A 447 14.17 -16.31 5.32
N MET A 448 13.95 -15.17 4.63
CA MET A 448 15.04 -14.31 4.14
C MET A 448 15.00 -12.87 4.73
N PRO A 449 14.87 -12.66 6.06
CA PRO A 449 15.01 -11.33 6.63
C PRO A 449 16.40 -10.76 6.34
N LEU A 450 16.42 -9.58 5.69
CA LEU A 450 17.63 -8.86 5.31
C LEU A 450 17.53 -7.37 5.70
N PRO A 451 18.64 -6.70 6.07
CA PRO A 451 18.63 -5.27 6.37
C PRO A 451 18.15 -4.43 5.19
N SER A 452 17.50 -3.28 5.45
CA SER A 452 16.97 -2.39 4.38
C SER A 452 18.03 -1.74 3.48
N LYS A 453 19.32 -1.92 3.78
CA LYS A 453 20.44 -1.52 2.92
C LYS A 453 20.85 -2.58 1.90
N ASP A 454 20.34 -3.81 2.05
CA ASP A 454 20.63 -4.91 1.13
C ASP A 454 19.68 -4.84 -0.08
N PRO A 455 20.16 -4.76 -1.33
CA PRO A 455 19.32 -4.69 -2.53
C PRO A 455 18.42 -5.92 -2.76
N ALA A 456 18.68 -7.05 -2.09
CA ALA A 456 17.83 -8.23 -2.09
C ALA A 456 16.69 -8.16 -1.04
N SER A 457 16.79 -7.26 -0.05
CA SER A 457 15.78 -7.11 0.99
C SER A 457 14.44 -6.60 0.43
N SER A 458 13.34 -7.22 0.82
CA SER A 458 11.98 -6.73 0.53
C SER A 458 11.73 -5.32 1.07
N VAL A 459 12.39 -4.92 2.16
CA VAL A 459 12.32 -3.56 2.72
C VAL A 459 13.41 -2.61 2.19
N HIS A 460 14.11 -2.97 1.11
CA HIS A 460 14.97 -2.03 0.37
C HIS A 460 14.12 -0.94 -0.29
N PRO A 461 14.55 0.35 -0.33
CA PRO A 461 13.77 1.43 -0.95
C PRO A 461 13.20 1.09 -2.33
N ASP A 462 14.03 0.51 -3.21
CA ASP A 462 13.64 0.13 -4.57
C ASP A 462 12.60 -1.00 -4.66
N ARG A 463 12.34 -1.73 -3.57
CA ARG A 463 11.38 -2.85 -3.47
C ARG A 463 10.21 -2.59 -2.53
N ILE A 464 10.18 -1.43 -1.86
CA ILE A 464 9.10 -1.08 -0.92
C ILE A 464 7.75 -0.92 -1.63
N ALA A 465 7.74 -0.48 -2.90
CA ALA A 465 6.52 -0.42 -3.71
C ALA A 465 5.91 -1.82 -3.87
N ASP A 466 6.68 -2.78 -4.41
CA ASP A 466 6.30 -4.17 -4.63
C ASP A 466 5.84 -4.87 -3.32
N THR A 467 6.58 -4.62 -2.23
CA THR A 467 6.28 -5.21 -0.91
C THR A 467 4.97 -4.70 -0.31
N CYS A 468 4.63 -3.42 -0.53
CA CYS A 468 3.30 -2.92 -0.22
C CYS A 468 2.25 -3.41 -1.24
N GLY A 469 2.64 -3.51 -2.51
CA GLY A 469 1.84 -3.95 -3.66
C GLY A 469 1.25 -5.35 -3.51
N ALA A 470 1.97 -6.27 -2.86
CA ALA A 470 1.50 -7.60 -2.52
C ALA A 470 0.13 -7.63 -1.79
N CYS A 471 -0.25 -6.54 -1.11
CA CYS A 471 -1.60 -6.33 -0.55
C CYS A 471 -2.31 -5.08 -1.09
N HIS A 472 -1.59 -4.15 -1.71
CA HIS A 472 -2.08 -2.84 -2.16
C HIS A 472 -1.83 -2.55 -3.65
N GLU A 473 -1.88 -3.58 -4.51
CA GLU A 473 -1.64 -3.53 -5.97
C GLU A 473 -2.26 -2.31 -6.67
N GLY A 474 -3.52 -1.96 -6.35
CA GLY A 474 -4.18 -0.79 -6.94
C GLY A 474 -3.53 0.55 -6.57
N ILE A 475 -3.00 0.68 -5.34
CA ILE A 475 -2.27 1.87 -4.88
C ILE A 475 -0.85 1.88 -5.43
N GLU A 476 -0.17 0.73 -5.45
CA GLU A 476 1.14 0.55 -6.07
C GLU A 476 1.10 1.00 -7.53
N LYS A 477 0.20 0.43 -8.34
CA LYS A 477 0.01 0.79 -9.76
C LYS A 477 -0.23 2.29 -9.96
N THR A 478 -1.00 2.91 -9.06
CA THR A 478 -1.27 4.36 -9.08
C THR A 478 0.00 5.16 -8.77
N PHE A 479 0.69 4.80 -7.69
CA PHE A 479 1.94 5.43 -7.26
C PHE A 479 3.05 5.32 -8.30
N LEU A 480 3.20 4.15 -8.93
CA LEU A 480 4.16 3.88 -9.99
C LEU A 480 3.94 4.75 -11.24
N GLY A 481 2.72 5.24 -11.47
CA GLY A 481 2.37 6.21 -12.51
C GLY A 481 2.49 7.69 -12.09
N SER A 482 2.88 7.99 -10.85
CA SER A 482 3.02 9.37 -10.35
C SER A 482 4.41 9.96 -10.59
N VAL A 483 4.54 11.29 -10.47
CA VAL A 483 5.85 11.99 -10.53
C VAL A 483 6.81 11.62 -9.40
N HIS A 484 6.35 10.93 -8.36
CA HIS A 484 7.20 10.42 -7.28
C HIS A 484 7.79 9.03 -7.58
N SER A 485 7.34 8.38 -8.65
CA SER A 485 7.89 7.11 -9.11
C SER A 485 9.16 7.29 -9.96
N PRO A 486 10.21 6.49 -9.75
CA PRO A 486 11.39 6.47 -10.62
C PRO A 486 11.08 5.92 -12.02
N LEU A 487 9.89 5.34 -12.26
CA LEU A 487 9.45 4.97 -13.61
C LEU A 487 9.11 6.20 -14.46
N VAL A 488 8.46 7.21 -13.85
CA VAL A 488 8.02 8.44 -14.52
C VAL A 488 9.08 9.53 -14.45
N THR A 489 9.63 9.80 -13.27
CA THR A 489 10.61 10.87 -13.07
C THR A 489 12.02 10.30 -13.11
N LYS A 490 12.78 10.66 -14.14
CA LYS A 490 14.21 10.34 -14.26
C LYS A 490 15.03 11.51 -13.73
N THR A 491 15.58 11.35 -12.53
CA THR A 491 16.43 12.34 -11.84
C THR A 491 17.57 11.62 -11.12
N GLY A 492 18.65 12.34 -10.81
CA GLY A 492 19.71 11.86 -9.93
C GLY A 492 19.42 12.05 -8.43
N GLU A 493 18.35 12.79 -8.09
CA GLU A 493 17.90 13.03 -6.72
C GLU A 493 17.11 11.84 -6.16
N PRO A 494 17.19 11.53 -4.85
CA PRO A 494 16.42 10.46 -4.24
C PRO A 494 14.92 10.79 -4.23
N LEU A 495 14.12 9.93 -4.86
CA LEU A 495 12.65 10.03 -4.86
C LEU A 495 12.05 9.39 -3.59
N PRO A 496 10.88 9.86 -3.11
CA PRO A 496 10.23 9.30 -1.95
C PRO A 496 9.61 7.93 -2.29
N VAL A 497 9.59 7.03 -1.31
CA VAL A 497 8.91 5.72 -1.39
C VAL A 497 7.72 5.69 -0.42
N CYS A 498 6.92 4.62 -0.43
CA CYS A 498 5.74 4.49 0.44
C CYS A 498 6.06 4.77 1.92
N SER A 499 7.19 4.23 2.41
CA SER A 499 7.67 4.40 3.79
C SER A 499 8.17 5.82 4.11
N THR A 500 8.49 6.63 3.09
CA THR A 500 8.85 8.05 3.24
C THR A 500 7.63 8.86 3.66
N CYS A 501 6.47 8.59 3.05
CA CYS A 501 5.22 9.30 3.32
C CYS A 501 4.52 8.79 4.60
N HIS A 502 4.47 7.46 4.78
CA HIS A 502 3.84 6.80 5.92
C HIS A 502 4.74 5.70 6.48
N THR A 503 5.11 5.80 7.75
CA THR A 503 5.99 4.87 8.45
C THR A 503 5.39 3.46 8.53
N ALA A 504 6.08 2.45 8.00
CA ALA A 504 5.57 1.06 7.97
C ALA A 504 5.21 0.50 9.36
N HIS A 505 5.97 0.87 10.40
CA HIS A 505 5.72 0.43 11.77
C HIS A 505 4.74 1.31 12.56
N THR A 506 4.37 2.51 12.10
CA THR A 506 3.37 3.39 12.78
C THR A 506 2.32 3.91 11.82
N ILE A 507 1.95 3.10 10.83
CA ILE A 507 0.96 3.44 9.81
C ILE A 507 -0.41 3.63 10.47
N ASN A 508 -0.98 4.83 10.28
CA ASN A 508 -2.22 5.27 10.91
C ASN A 508 -3.37 5.32 9.89
N ARG A 509 -4.62 5.32 10.37
CA ARG A 509 -5.78 5.46 9.49
C ARG A 509 -5.82 6.85 8.83
N THR A 510 -6.04 6.86 7.52
CA THR A 510 -6.04 8.04 6.65
C THR A 510 -7.24 8.98 6.86
N ASP A 511 -8.32 8.47 7.44
CA ASP A 511 -9.54 9.22 7.73
C ASP A 511 -9.44 10.14 8.96
N THR A 512 -8.44 9.92 9.82
CA THR A 512 -8.23 10.70 11.05
C THR A 512 -7.75 12.12 10.78
N GLU A 513 -8.25 13.07 11.57
CA GLU A 513 -7.86 14.48 11.49
C GLU A 513 -6.35 14.67 11.71
N GLN A 514 -5.77 13.94 12.66
CA GLN A 514 -4.33 14.00 12.94
C GLN A 514 -3.48 13.58 11.72
N PHE A 515 -3.86 12.51 11.02
CA PHE A 515 -3.20 12.09 9.79
C PHE A 515 -3.29 13.17 8.70
N LYS A 516 -4.49 13.72 8.48
CA LYS A 516 -4.74 14.77 7.47
C LYS A 516 -3.99 16.07 7.74
N GLN A 517 -3.66 16.38 9.00
CA GLN A 517 -2.80 17.54 9.31
C GLN A 517 -1.30 17.20 9.14
N ASN A 518 -0.87 16.02 9.59
CA ASN A 518 0.53 15.60 9.53
C ASN A 518 1.08 15.54 8.09
N ILE A 519 0.27 15.14 7.10
CA ILE A 519 0.69 15.02 5.70
C ILE A 519 1.23 16.34 5.10
N LEU A 520 0.77 17.51 5.59
CA LEU A 520 1.31 18.80 5.16
C LEU A 520 2.80 18.93 5.50
N GLY A 521 3.19 18.49 6.70
CA GLY A 521 4.60 18.39 7.10
C GLY A 521 5.35 17.30 6.34
N THR A 522 4.70 16.17 6.05
CA THR A 522 5.27 15.08 5.24
C THR A 522 5.74 15.58 3.88
N CYS A 523 4.89 16.30 3.14
CA CYS A 523 5.23 16.90 1.84
C CYS A 523 6.31 17.99 1.99
N GLY A 524 6.20 18.82 3.04
CA GLY A 524 7.13 19.93 3.30
C GLY A 524 8.57 19.53 3.58
N ARG A 525 8.85 18.28 3.98
CA ARG A 525 10.24 17.78 4.15
C ARG A 525 11.04 17.70 2.84
N CYS A 526 10.35 17.57 1.70
CA CYS A 526 10.97 17.56 0.36
C CYS A 526 10.62 18.84 -0.43
N HIS A 527 9.45 19.43 -0.19
CA HIS A 527 8.96 20.62 -0.87
C HIS A 527 8.94 21.86 0.04
N GLU A 528 10.05 22.12 0.75
CA GLU A 528 10.10 23.12 1.83
C GLU A 528 9.64 24.52 1.39
N GLU A 529 10.17 25.03 0.27
CA GLU A 529 9.81 26.36 -0.27
C GLU A 529 8.36 26.47 -0.74
N ILE A 530 7.82 25.39 -1.33
CA ILE A 530 6.41 25.33 -1.74
C ILE A 530 5.49 25.24 -0.51
N ALA A 531 5.92 24.53 0.54
CA ALA A 531 5.19 24.44 1.79
C ALA A 531 5.18 25.80 2.53
N LYS A 532 6.31 26.51 2.61
CA LYS A 532 6.40 27.88 3.17
C LYS A 532 5.39 28.80 2.50
N THR A 533 5.45 28.93 1.17
CA THR A 533 4.57 29.80 0.39
C THR A 533 3.09 29.36 0.42
N TYR A 534 2.81 28.06 0.44
CA TYR A 534 1.45 27.54 0.69
C TYR A 534 0.92 28.00 2.06
N PHE A 535 1.75 27.94 3.10
CA PHE A 535 1.38 28.36 4.46
C PHE A 535 1.14 29.86 4.64
N ASP A 536 1.51 30.69 3.66
CA ASP A 536 1.16 32.11 3.62
C ASP A 536 -0.21 32.40 2.98
N THR A 537 -0.75 31.43 2.22
CA THR A 537 -2.08 31.53 1.62
C THR A 537 -3.21 31.32 2.63
N TYR A 538 -4.45 31.56 2.21
CA TYR A 538 -5.62 31.36 3.05
C TYR A 538 -5.77 29.90 3.51
N HIS A 539 -5.65 28.94 2.57
CA HIS A 539 -5.75 27.51 2.88
C HIS A 539 -4.69 27.08 3.89
N GLY A 540 -3.42 27.43 3.67
CA GLY A 540 -2.34 27.08 4.58
C GLY A 540 -2.47 27.71 5.97
N LYS A 541 -2.90 28.98 6.07
CA LYS A 541 -3.17 29.63 7.37
C LYS A 541 -4.31 28.95 8.13
N VAL A 542 -5.38 28.54 7.44
CA VAL A 542 -6.51 27.83 8.07
C VAL A 542 -6.16 26.36 8.41
N SER A 543 -5.30 25.70 7.62
CA SER A 543 -4.75 24.38 7.97
C SER A 543 -3.89 24.44 9.24
N LYS A 544 -3.02 25.46 9.40
CA LYS A 544 -2.23 25.69 10.63
C LYS A 544 -3.08 25.81 11.90
N LEU A 545 -4.37 26.12 11.78
CA LEU A 545 -5.33 26.20 12.89
C LEU A 545 -6.00 24.87 13.23
N GLY A 546 -5.54 23.77 12.64
CA GLY A 546 -5.97 22.41 12.98
C GLY A 546 -7.34 22.01 12.39
N THR A 547 -7.89 22.78 11.45
CA THR A 547 -9.16 22.45 10.80
C THR A 547 -8.92 21.63 9.53
N ALA A 548 -9.58 20.47 9.34
CA ALA A 548 -9.49 19.75 8.07
C ALA A 548 -10.26 20.39 6.91
N ALA A 549 -11.13 21.37 7.20
CA ALA A 549 -12.02 22.01 6.23
C ALA A 549 -11.30 22.86 5.17
N ALA A 550 -10.04 23.23 5.39
CA ALA A 550 -9.20 23.82 4.33
C ALA A 550 -8.61 22.73 3.43
N ALA A 551 -8.63 22.97 2.11
CA ALA A 551 -7.93 22.13 1.14
C ALA A 551 -6.43 22.11 1.42
N LYS A 552 -5.82 20.93 1.35
CA LYS A 552 -4.40 20.64 1.61
C LYS A 552 -3.71 20.18 0.32
N CYS A 553 -2.40 19.91 0.37
CA CYS A 553 -1.62 19.50 -0.79
C CYS A 553 -2.27 18.35 -1.58
N TYR A 554 -2.73 17.29 -0.90
CA TYR A 554 -3.34 16.13 -1.55
C TYR A 554 -4.77 16.38 -2.06
N ASP A 555 -5.53 17.31 -1.44
CA ASP A 555 -6.89 17.66 -1.88
C ASP A 555 -6.85 18.30 -3.29
N CYS A 556 -5.75 19.00 -3.61
CA CYS A 556 -5.50 19.59 -4.92
C CYS A 556 -4.72 18.66 -5.87
N HIS A 557 -3.64 18.01 -5.41
CA HIS A 557 -2.70 17.31 -6.30
C HIS A 557 -2.95 15.81 -6.47
N GLY A 558 -3.82 15.19 -5.67
CA GLY A 558 -3.86 13.75 -5.49
C GLY A 558 -2.96 13.27 -4.35
N ALA A 559 -3.10 12.00 -3.96
CA ALA A 559 -2.37 11.40 -2.84
C ALA A 559 -1.26 10.44 -3.31
N HIS A 560 -1.64 9.51 -4.20
CA HIS A 560 -0.72 8.57 -4.85
C HIS A 560 -0.66 8.79 -6.37
N ASP A 561 -1.56 9.63 -6.90
CA ASP A 561 -1.82 9.95 -8.29
C ASP A 561 -1.33 11.37 -8.66
N ILE A 562 -0.20 11.77 -8.07
CA ILE A 562 0.37 13.11 -8.27
C ILE A 562 1.00 13.18 -9.66
N LEU A 563 0.38 13.96 -10.56
CA LEU A 563 0.77 14.10 -11.97
C LEU A 563 1.20 15.53 -12.32
N PRO A 564 2.07 15.73 -13.33
CA PRO A 564 2.50 17.07 -13.75
C PRO A 564 1.31 17.94 -14.19
N THR A 565 1.38 19.26 -13.97
CA THR A 565 0.33 20.22 -14.39
C THR A 565 0.10 20.25 -15.92
N THR A 566 1.05 19.73 -16.71
CA THR A 566 0.96 19.57 -18.16
C THR A 566 0.26 18.28 -18.59
N ASN A 567 0.10 17.29 -17.70
CA ASN A 567 -0.65 16.07 -17.98
C ASN A 567 -2.16 16.37 -17.90
N PRO A 568 -2.97 16.08 -18.95
CA PRO A 568 -4.41 16.24 -18.93
C PRO A 568 -5.10 15.60 -17.72
N ASP A 569 -4.64 14.43 -17.27
CA ASP A 569 -5.23 13.64 -16.19
C ASP A 569 -4.90 14.18 -14.79
N SER A 570 -3.99 15.16 -14.67
CA SER A 570 -3.65 15.77 -13.38
C SER A 570 -4.85 16.52 -12.78
N HIS A 571 -5.10 16.37 -11.47
CA HIS A 571 -6.12 17.16 -10.75
C HIS A 571 -5.91 18.67 -10.85
N VAL A 572 -4.66 19.10 -11.06
CA VAL A 572 -4.26 20.50 -11.28
C VAL A 572 -3.96 20.82 -12.75
N SER A 573 -4.40 19.98 -13.68
CA SER A 573 -4.29 20.24 -15.13
C SER A 573 -5.10 21.48 -15.52
N ARG A 574 -4.83 22.01 -16.72
CA ARG A 574 -5.58 23.14 -17.26
C ARG A 574 -7.09 22.87 -17.25
N ASP A 575 -7.52 21.64 -17.51
CA ASP A 575 -8.92 21.34 -17.75
C ASP A 575 -9.62 20.88 -16.46
N ASN A 576 -8.92 20.18 -15.57
CA ASN A 576 -9.48 19.65 -14.31
C ASN A 576 -9.49 20.63 -13.14
N ILE A 577 -8.64 21.67 -13.14
CA ILE A 577 -8.47 22.58 -11.98
C ILE A 577 -9.79 23.22 -11.49
N VAL A 578 -10.75 23.45 -12.40
CA VAL A 578 -12.05 24.03 -12.04
C VAL A 578 -12.88 23.03 -11.22
N GLU A 579 -12.87 21.75 -11.60
CA GLU A 579 -13.55 20.68 -10.86
C GLU A 579 -12.85 20.38 -9.53
N THR A 580 -11.51 20.40 -9.51
CA THR A 580 -10.72 20.23 -8.28
C THR A 580 -11.03 21.33 -7.26
N CYS A 581 -11.10 22.60 -7.67
CA CYS A 581 -11.62 23.66 -6.80
C CYS A 581 -13.12 23.44 -6.47
N GLY A 582 -13.90 22.91 -7.40
CA GLY A 582 -15.32 22.57 -7.27
C GLY A 582 -15.65 21.61 -6.11
N LYS A 583 -14.72 20.72 -5.75
CA LYS A 583 -14.83 19.81 -4.59
C LYS A 583 -15.10 20.54 -3.26
N CYS A 584 -14.68 21.80 -3.15
CA CYS A 584 -14.92 22.65 -1.97
C CYS A 584 -15.69 23.96 -2.28
N HIS A 585 -15.65 24.44 -3.51
CA HIS A 585 -16.23 25.71 -3.96
C HIS A 585 -17.29 25.47 -5.04
N ALA A 586 -18.56 25.42 -4.65
CA ALA A 586 -19.66 25.05 -5.55
C ALA A 586 -19.83 26.01 -6.77
N GLY A 587 -19.44 27.28 -6.64
CA GLY A 587 -19.39 28.26 -7.72
C GLY A 587 -18.03 28.35 -8.43
N SER A 588 -17.17 27.35 -8.29
CA SER A 588 -15.87 27.30 -8.96
C SER A 588 -15.99 27.45 -10.48
N HIS A 589 -15.18 28.34 -11.05
CA HIS A 589 -15.14 28.61 -12.48
C HIS A 589 -13.74 29.05 -12.92
N ARG A 590 -13.49 29.18 -14.23
CA ARG A 590 -12.16 29.43 -14.79
C ARG A 590 -11.38 30.62 -14.19
N ARG A 591 -12.06 31.74 -13.89
CA ARG A 591 -11.39 32.94 -13.31
C ARG A 591 -11.02 32.75 -11.84
N PHE A 592 -11.92 32.19 -11.02
CA PHE A 592 -11.72 31.76 -9.64
C PHE A 592 -10.55 30.78 -9.49
N ALA A 593 -10.51 29.73 -10.34
CA ALA A 593 -9.41 28.78 -10.41
C ALA A 593 -8.05 29.40 -10.82
N GLY A 594 -8.02 30.68 -11.18
CA GLY A 594 -6.80 31.50 -11.32
C GLY A 594 -6.27 32.06 -9.99
N TYR A 595 -6.81 31.65 -8.84
CA TYR A 595 -6.25 31.93 -7.52
C TYR A 595 -4.86 31.29 -7.39
N LEU A 596 -3.91 32.01 -6.78
CA LEU A 596 -2.53 31.57 -6.69
C LEU A 596 -2.29 30.89 -5.33
N THR A 597 -2.28 29.55 -5.33
CA THR A 597 -2.16 28.68 -4.13
C THR A 597 -0.75 28.54 -3.56
N HIS A 598 0.28 28.93 -4.31
CA HIS A 598 1.69 28.94 -3.90
C HIS A 598 2.33 30.31 -4.20
N ALA A 599 1.57 31.38 -3.98
CA ALA A 599 1.99 32.74 -4.26
C ALA A 599 2.90 33.29 -3.15
N THR A 600 3.90 34.07 -3.53
CA THR A 600 4.69 34.86 -2.58
C THR A 600 4.89 36.28 -3.10
N HIS A 601 5.01 37.24 -2.19
CA HIS A 601 5.35 38.62 -2.50
C HIS A 601 6.88 38.84 -2.59
N HIS A 602 7.70 37.80 -2.39
CA HIS A 602 9.16 37.88 -2.49
C HIS A 602 9.71 37.65 -3.92
N ASP A 603 8.91 37.12 -4.85
CA ASP A 603 9.31 36.92 -6.25
C ASP A 603 8.65 37.97 -7.17
N PRO A 604 9.33 39.09 -7.49
CA PRO A 604 8.80 40.12 -8.37
C PRO A 604 8.69 39.69 -9.83
N LYS A 605 9.42 38.64 -10.27
CA LYS A 605 9.36 38.15 -11.66
C LYS A 605 8.10 37.31 -11.89
N LYS A 606 7.78 36.43 -10.94
CA LYS A 606 6.63 35.53 -11.02
C LYS A 606 5.33 36.16 -10.51
N TYR A 607 5.41 37.04 -9.51
CA TYR A 607 4.24 37.63 -8.83
C TYR A 607 4.34 39.17 -8.69
N PRO A 608 4.54 39.93 -9.79
CA PRO A 608 4.82 41.37 -9.74
C PRO A 608 3.73 42.18 -9.00
N TRP A 609 2.45 41.84 -9.20
CA TRP A 609 1.35 42.55 -8.53
C TRP A 609 1.29 42.31 -7.02
N LEU A 610 1.65 41.12 -6.55
CA LEU A 610 1.72 40.84 -5.10
C LEU A 610 2.92 41.56 -4.49
N PHE A 611 4.08 41.53 -5.14
CA PHE A 611 5.28 42.26 -4.72
C PHE A 611 4.99 43.76 -4.58
N LEU A 612 4.43 44.38 -5.64
CA LEU A 612 4.11 45.82 -5.64
C LEU A 612 3.06 46.19 -4.59
N THR A 613 2.03 45.35 -4.41
CA THR A 613 1.00 45.59 -3.39
C THR A 613 1.60 45.52 -1.99
N PHE A 614 2.36 44.47 -1.67
CA PHE A 614 2.95 44.29 -0.35
C PHE A 614 3.91 45.42 0.02
N TRP A 615 4.84 45.77 -0.87
CA TRP A 615 5.78 46.87 -0.63
C TRP A 615 5.08 48.24 -0.60
N GLY A 616 4.03 48.44 -1.41
CA GLY A 616 3.21 49.65 -1.37
C GLY A 616 2.47 49.82 -0.03
N MET A 617 1.79 48.78 0.45
CA MET A 617 1.11 48.78 1.75
C MET A 617 2.10 48.91 2.91
N THR A 618 3.26 48.25 2.84
CA THR A 618 4.33 48.34 3.85
C THR A 618 4.92 49.75 3.90
N ALA A 619 5.20 50.37 2.76
CA ALA A 619 5.71 51.74 2.68
C ALA A 619 4.67 52.76 3.18
N LEU A 620 3.38 52.57 2.85
CA LEU A 620 2.28 53.37 3.39
C LEU A 620 2.23 53.25 4.92
N LEU A 621 2.24 52.03 5.45
CA LEU A 621 2.19 51.78 6.89
C LEU A 621 3.36 52.42 7.64
N ILE A 622 4.60 52.14 7.22
CA ILE A 622 5.81 52.67 7.86
C ILE A 622 5.86 54.20 7.73
N GLY A 623 5.53 54.74 6.55
CA GLY A 623 5.51 56.18 6.29
C GLY A 623 4.50 56.92 7.17
N THR A 624 3.28 56.38 7.30
CA THR A 624 2.24 56.96 8.18
C THR A 624 2.66 56.93 9.64
N PHE A 625 3.13 55.80 10.17
CA PHE A 625 3.58 55.73 11.57
C PHE A 625 4.82 56.59 11.85
N ALA A 626 5.77 56.68 10.91
CA ALA A 626 6.92 57.57 11.06
C ALA A 626 6.50 59.04 11.10
N PHE A 627 5.66 59.50 10.17
CA PHE A 627 5.20 60.88 10.11
C PHE A 627 4.36 61.26 11.34
N PHE A 628 3.32 60.49 11.65
CA PHE A 628 2.42 60.81 12.76
C PHE A 628 3.04 60.50 14.13
N GLY A 629 3.99 59.56 14.23
CA GLY A 629 4.78 59.32 15.43
C GLY A 629 5.71 60.50 15.74
N LEU A 630 6.47 60.99 14.74
CA LEU A 630 7.31 62.20 14.91
C LEU A 630 6.47 63.44 15.22
N HIS A 631 5.32 63.59 14.58
CA HIS A 631 4.36 64.66 14.87
C HIS A 631 3.84 64.61 16.32
N THR A 632 3.45 63.41 16.79
CA THR A 632 3.03 63.14 18.18
C THR A 632 4.14 63.49 19.18
N LEU A 633 5.38 63.07 18.92
CA LEU A 633 6.54 63.39 19.76
C LEU A 633 6.82 64.91 19.80
N ALA A 634 6.69 65.60 18.67
CA ALA A 634 6.83 67.06 18.61
C ALA A 634 5.71 67.81 19.37
N TRP A 635 4.55 67.18 19.54
CA TRP A 635 3.42 67.72 20.29
C TRP A 635 3.66 67.72 21.82
N LEU A 636 4.32 66.67 22.36
CA LEU A 636 4.49 66.45 23.81
C LEU A 636 5.02 67.68 24.60
N PRO A 637 6.11 68.37 24.20
CA PRO A 637 6.62 69.53 24.95
C PRO A 637 5.63 70.70 25.00
N ARG A 638 4.77 70.82 23.98
CA ARG A 638 3.72 71.85 23.92
C ARG A 638 2.54 71.47 24.80
N SER A 639 2.07 70.24 24.74
CA SER A 639 1.04 69.70 25.64
C SER A 639 1.38 69.84 27.12
N PHE A 640 2.60 69.47 27.53
CA PHE A 640 3.01 69.65 28.94
C PHE A 640 3.02 71.12 29.38
N LYS A 641 3.26 72.07 28.45
CA LYS A 641 3.10 73.50 28.74
C LYS A 641 1.63 73.89 28.87
N GLU A 642 0.77 73.45 27.96
CA GLU A 642 -0.68 73.74 27.99
C GLU A 642 -1.34 73.14 29.24
N MET A 643 -0.99 71.92 29.65
CA MET A 643 -1.46 71.32 30.91
C MET A 643 -1.10 72.19 32.14
N ARG A 644 0.12 72.75 32.17
CA ARG A 644 0.55 73.67 33.25
C ARG A 644 -0.18 75.01 33.23
N LEU A 645 -0.62 75.46 32.05
CA LEU A 645 -1.44 76.68 31.90
C LEU A 645 -2.90 76.42 32.32
N LYS A 646 -3.50 75.30 31.88
CA LYS A 646 -4.85 74.88 32.26
C LYS A 646 -5.00 74.76 33.78
N ARG A 647 -4.04 74.12 34.47
CA ARG A 647 -4.02 74.03 35.95
C ARG A 647 -3.93 75.38 36.68
N ARG A 648 -3.63 76.49 36.00
CA ARG A 648 -3.51 77.84 36.57
C ARG A 648 -4.70 78.75 36.24
N GLN A 649 -5.65 78.30 35.42
CA GLN A 649 -6.80 79.08 34.99
C GLN A 649 -8.07 78.35 35.42
N PRO A 650 -8.92 78.93 36.29
CA PRO A 650 -10.20 78.32 36.63
C PRO A 650 -11.13 78.31 35.41
N GLU A 651 -11.91 77.24 35.26
CA GLU A 651 -12.92 77.13 34.21
C GLU A 651 -14.25 77.76 34.69
N ASP A 652 -14.89 78.55 33.83
CA ASP A 652 -16.11 79.33 34.08
C ASP A 652 -17.40 78.48 34.14
N GLY A 653 -17.29 77.15 34.21
CA GLY A 653 -18.42 76.20 34.27
C GLY A 653 -19.34 76.14 33.03
N ARG A 654 -19.32 77.15 32.15
CA ARG A 654 -20.10 77.21 30.90
C ARG A 654 -19.63 76.15 29.90
N MET A 655 -20.57 75.31 29.47
CA MET A 655 -20.35 74.25 28.50
C MET A 655 -20.98 74.59 27.15
N VAL A 656 -20.29 74.28 26.06
CA VAL A 656 -20.77 74.46 24.68
C VAL A 656 -21.06 73.08 24.06
N LEU A 657 -22.19 72.96 23.35
CA LEU A 657 -22.55 71.77 22.59
C LEU A 657 -21.67 71.62 21.34
N ARG A 658 -20.75 70.66 21.37
CA ARG A 658 -19.79 70.34 20.29
C ARG A 658 -20.29 69.23 19.36
N PHE A 659 -20.98 68.21 19.90
CA PHE A 659 -21.44 67.04 19.13
C PHE A 659 -22.91 66.69 19.36
N GLU A 660 -23.68 66.67 18.28
CA GLU A 660 -25.08 66.25 18.25
C GLU A 660 -25.27 64.79 18.69
N PRO A 661 -26.43 64.41 19.26
CA PRO A 661 -26.69 63.03 19.71
C PRO A 661 -26.49 61.97 18.62
N VAL A 662 -26.90 62.25 17.38
CA VAL A 662 -26.80 61.30 16.24
C VAL A 662 -25.33 60.95 15.96
N ILE A 663 -24.44 61.94 15.92
CA ILE A 663 -23.00 61.73 15.71
C ILE A 663 -22.42 60.85 16.83
N ARG A 664 -22.81 61.12 18.09
CA ARG A 664 -22.32 60.36 19.25
C ARG A 664 -22.82 58.91 19.26
N GLN A 665 -24.07 58.67 18.88
CA GLN A 665 -24.64 57.32 18.74
C GLN A 665 -23.93 56.54 17.64
N MET A 666 -23.73 57.14 16.46
CA MET A 666 -22.97 56.52 15.37
C MET A 666 -21.52 56.22 15.77
N HIS A 667 -20.85 57.14 16.47
CA HIS A 667 -19.51 56.93 16.99
C HIS A 667 -19.46 55.78 18.02
N PHE A 668 -20.46 55.65 18.89
CA PHE A 668 -20.54 54.53 19.84
C PHE A 668 -20.68 53.17 19.14
N VAL A 669 -21.53 53.07 18.11
CA VAL A 669 -21.65 51.86 17.27
C VAL A 669 -20.35 51.58 16.51
N LEU A 670 -19.69 52.61 16.00
CA LEU A 670 -18.38 52.51 15.33
C LEU A 670 -17.32 51.97 16.30
N ILE A 671 -17.24 52.46 17.55
CA ILE A 671 -16.32 51.90 18.57
C ILE A 671 -16.59 50.41 18.76
N LEU A 672 -17.82 50.02 19.09
CA LEU A 672 -18.14 48.62 19.42
C LEU A 672 -17.82 47.66 18.25
N THR A 673 -18.19 48.05 17.03
CA THR A 673 -17.91 47.26 15.83
C THR A 673 -16.43 47.24 15.48
N PHE A 674 -15.73 48.36 15.59
CA PHE A 674 -14.29 48.44 15.36
C PHE A 674 -13.49 47.57 16.34
N PHE A 675 -13.81 47.61 17.64
CA PHE A 675 -13.17 46.73 18.63
C PHE A 675 -13.43 45.25 18.34
N GLY A 676 -14.67 44.88 17.97
CA GLY A 676 -15.00 43.52 17.56
C GLY A 676 -14.19 43.05 16.34
N LEU A 677 -14.06 43.91 15.33
CA LEU A 677 -13.25 43.66 14.12
C LEU A 677 -11.74 43.58 14.43
N ALA A 678 -11.23 44.49 15.26
CA ALA A 678 -9.81 44.55 15.63
C ALA A 678 -9.39 43.31 16.45
N LEU A 679 -10.15 42.95 17.49
CA LEU A 679 -9.86 41.80 18.34
C LEU A 679 -9.91 40.49 17.55
N THR A 680 -10.95 40.28 16.73
CA THR A 680 -11.08 39.07 15.92
C THR A 680 -10.07 39.04 14.77
N GLY A 681 -9.89 40.15 14.05
CA GLY A 681 -9.01 40.25 12.89
C GLY A 681 -7.53 40.10 13.24
N MET A 682 -7.06 40.79 14.29
CA MET A 682 -5.65 40.68 14.70
C MET A 682 -5.30 39.29 15.24
N ALA A 683 -6.20 38.65 15.99
CA ALA A 683 -5.98 37.28 16.45
C ALA A 683 -6.17 36.23 15.33
N LEU A 684 -6.85 36.54 14.22
CA LEU A 684 -6.81 35.74 13.00
C LEU A 684 -5.49 35.95 12.21
N LYS A 685 -4.96 37.18 12.17
CA LYS A 685 -3.66 37.51 11.52
C LYS A 685 -2.48 36.86 12.24
N PHE A 686 -2.45 36.93 13.57
CA PHE A 686 -1.38 36.40 14.43
C PHE A 686 -1.80 35.09 15.12
N SER A 687 -2.57 34.25 14.44
CA SER A 687 -3.27 33.09 15.01
C SER A 687 -2.37 31.99 15.58
N TYR A 688 -1.09 31.98 15.19
CA TYR A 688 -0.05 31.12 15.74
C TYR A 688 0.49 31.60 17.11
N MET A 689 0.24 32.85 17.51
CA MET A 689 0.72 33.42 18.77
C MET A 689 -0.10 32.94 19.98
N PRO A 690 0.52 32.73 21.17
CA PRO A 690 -0.18 32.24 22.35
C PRO A 690 -1.37 33.11 22.79
N TRP A 691 -1.26 34.44 22.71
CA TRP A 691 -2.34 35.35 23.08
C TRP A 691 -3.57 35.20 22.18
N ALA A 692 -3.36 34.99 20.88
CA ALA A 692 -4.41 34.79 19.90
C ALA A 692 -5.11 33.44 20.10
N GLN A 693 -4.35 32.39 20.45
CA GLN A 693 -4.90 31.08 20.81
C GLN A 693 -5.75 31.15 22.10
N VAL A 694 -5.33 31.90 23.12
CA VAL A 694 -6.10 32.10 24.35
C VAL A 694 -7.39 32.87 24.07
N LEU A 695 -7.32 33.99 23.35
CA LEU A 695 -8.50 34.77 22.94
C LEU A 695 -9.47 33.92 22.10
N SER A 696 -8.93 33.08 21.21
CA SER A 696 -9.70 32.13 20.41
C SER A 696 -10.46 31.14 21.28
N ARG A 697 -9.83 30.51 22.28
CA ARG A 697 -10.53 29.61 23.21
C ARG A 697 -11.67 30.31 23.96
N ILE A 698 -11.45 31.54 24.44
CA ILE A 698 -12.45 32.35 25.14
C ILE A 698 -13.66 32.64 24.24
N LEU A 699 -13.43 32.90 22.95
CA LEU A 699 -14.47 33.25 21.97
C LEU A 699 -15.10 32.03 21.26
N GLY A 700 -14.84 30.80 21.70
CA GLY A 700 -15.42 29.58 21.09
C GLY A 700 -14.69 29.08 19.83
N GLY A 701 -13.40 29.39 19.71
CA GLY A 701 -12.51 28.96 18.63
C GLY A 701 -12.51 29.86 17.40
N PHE A 702 -11.51 29.67 16.52
CA PHE A 702 -11.30 30.53 15.34
C PHE A 702 -12.50 30.57 14.37
N ARG A 703 -13.29 29.49 14.29
CA ARG A 703 -14.54 29.45 13.50
C ARG A 703 -15.61 30.42 14.06
N SER A 704 -15.74 30.50 15.38
CA SER A 704 -16.62 31.46 16.04
C SER A 704 -16.12 32.89 15.82
N MET A 705 -14.81 33.15 16.01
CA MET A 705 -14.20 34.45 15.76
C MET A 705 -14.43 34.97 14.33
N GLY A 706 -14.25 34.12 13.31
CA GLY A 706 -14.53 34.50 11.91
C GLY A 706 -16.01 34.80 11.65
N THR A 707 -16.92 34.30 12.49
CA THR A 707 -18.36 34.61 12.42
C THR A 707 -18.67 35.93 13.13
N ILE A 708 -18.10 36.15 14.32
CA ILE A 708 -18.16 37.44 15.05
C ILE A 708 -17.59 38.57 14.19
N HIS A 709 -16.44 38.34 13.54
CA HIS A 709 -15.80 39.31 12.64
C HIS A 709 -16.77 39.76 11.52
N ARG A 710 -17.40 38.81 10.83
CA ARG A 710 -18.37 39.08 9.75
C ARG A 710 -19.63 39.77 10.26
N PHE A 711 -20.12 39.43 11.44
CA PHE A 711 -21.24 40.12 12.09
C PHE A 711 -20.91 41.60 12.37
N CYS A 712 -19.75 41.88 12.98
CA CYS A 712 -19.28 43.26 13.20
C CYS A 712 -19.02 44.01 11.89
N ALA A 713 -18.54 43.33 10.83
CA ALA A 713 -18.32 43.92 9.51
C ALA A 713 -19.64 44.38 8.86
N VAL A 714 -20.71 43.58 8.97
CA VAL A 714 -22.05 43.95 8.46
C VAL A 714 -22.57 45.19 9.18
N ILE A 715 -22.46 45.26 10.51
CA ILE A 715 -22.91 46.44 11.28
C ILE A 715 -22.07 47.67 10.93
N MET A 716 -20.74 47.53 10.78
CA MET A 716 -19.86 48.62 10.35
C MET A 716 -20.25 49.14 8.95
N MET A 717 -20.53 48.23 8.00
CA MET A 717 -20.97 48.59 6.65
C MET A 717 -22.33 49.32 6.67
N VAL A 718 -23.30 48.84 7.46
CA VAL A 718 -24.59 49.52 7.64
C VAL A 718 -24.40 50.90 8.27
N THR A 719 -23.52 51.03 9.27
CA THR A 719 -23.20 52.32 9.91
C THR A 719 -22.57 53.30 8.92
N PHE A 720 -21.70 52.82 8.03
CA PHE A 720 -21.11 53.61 6.94
C PHE A 720 -22.15 54.05 5.91
N LEU A 721 -23.08 53.18 5.51
CA LEU A 721 -24.19 53.54 4.62
C LEU A 721 -25.15 54.56 5.25
N VAL A 722 -25.48 54.40 6.54
CA VAL A 722 -26.26 55.38 7.31
C VAL A 722 -25.52 56.73 7.37
N HIS A 723 -24.20 56.73 7.54
CA HIS A 723 -23.38 57.93 7.53
C HIS A 723 -23.41 58.66 6.18
N LEU A 724 -23.31 57.93 5.06
CA LEU A 724 -23.51 58.49 3.72
C LEU A 724 -24.91 59.09 3.55
N ALA A 725 -25.95 58.42 4.08
CA ALA A 725 -27.32 58.94 4.05
C ALA A 725 -27.49 60.22 4.88
N VAL A 726 -26.88 60.31 6.07
CA VAL A 726 -26.87 61.53 6.91
C VAL A 726 -26.15 62.69 6.23
N ILE A 727 -25.03 62.43 5.54
CA ILE A 727 -24.33 63.45 4.74
C ILE A 727 -25.20 63.94 3.58
N TYR A 728 -25.84 63.01 2.86
CA TYR A 728 -26.73 63.32 1.74
C TYR A 728 -27.96 64.13 2.20
N ASP A 729 -28.57 63.76 3.32
CA ASP A 729 -29.73 64.46 3.86
C ASP A 729 -29.36 65.87 4.36
N ARG A 730 -28.25 66.03 5.11
CA ARG A 730 -27.73 67.35 5.49
C ARG A 730 -27.46 68.25 4.30
N LYS A 731 -26.95 67.69 3.19
CA LYS A 731 -26.77 68.42 1.93
C LYS A 731 -28.11 68.81 1.29
N ARG A 732 -29.12 67.94 1.33
CA ARG A 732 -30.48 68.20 0.81
C ARG A 732 -31.23 69.26 1.62
N THR A 733 -31.15 69.19 2.96
CA THR A 733 -31.89 70.06 3.89
C THR A 733 -31.20 71.39 4.14
N GLY A 734 -29.87 71.42 4.20
CA GLY A 734 -29.07 72.61 4.46
C GLY A 734 -28.73 73.49 3.24
N GLY A 735 -29.27 73.19 2.05
CA GLY A 735 -29.04 73.98 0.82
C GLY A 735 -27.61 73.98 0.28
N ALA A 736 -26.70 73.18 0.85
CA ALA A 736 -25.29 73.18 0.50
C ALA A 736 -25.01 72.55 -0.88
N THR A 737 -24.09 73.15 -1.63
CA THR A 737 -23.56 72.52 -2.86
C THR A 737 -22.58 71.40 -2.52
N TRP A 738 -22.38 70.44 -3.43
CA TRP A 738 -21.30 69.44 -3.28
C TRP A 738 -19.92 70.10 -3.16
N ARG A 739 -19.70 71.23 -3.83
CA ARG A 739 -18.44 71.98 -3.77
C ARG A 739 -18.21 72.62 -2.39
N SER A 740 -19.24 73.20 -1.77
CA SER A 740 -19.14 73.75 -0.41
C SER A 740 -19.06 72.67 0.66
N LEU A 741 -19.69 71.51 0.44
CA LEU A 741 -19.62 70.38 1.37
C LEU A 741 -18.21 69.73 1.39
N LEU A 742 -17.58 69.58 0.22
CA LEU A 742 -16.27 68.91 0.09
C LEU A 742 -15.08 69.86 0.21
N PHE A 743 -15.20 71.12 -0.22
CA PHE A 743 -14.09 72.08 -0.28
C PHE A 743 -14.36 73.41 0.44
N GLY A 744 -15.48 73.54 1.16
CA GLY A 744 -15.74 74.67 2.05
C GLY A 744 -14.88 74.63 3.30
N GLU A 745 -14.87 75.73 4.05
CA GLU A 745 -14.05 75.86 5.27
C GLU A 745 -14.45 74.84 6.35
N ASP A 746 -15.75 74.55 6.41
CA ASP A 746 -16.41 73.62 7.32
C ASP A 746 -16.33 72.14 6.89
N SER A 747 -15.66 71.86 5.77
CA SER A 747 -15.50 70.51 5.22
C SER A 747 -14.70 69.60 6.15
N LEU A 748 -15.12 68.33 6.21
CA LEU A 748 -14.38 67.23 6.84
C LEU A 748 -13.30 66.61 5.91
N VAL A 749 -13.25 67.02 4.64
CA VAL A 749 -12.21 66.60 3.69
C VAL A 749 -11.01 67.57 3.77
N PRO A 750 -9.77 67.07 3.86
CA PRO A 750 -8.58 67.91 3.89
C PRO A 750 -8.44 68.83 2.67
N ASN A 751 -8.09 70.09 2.90
CA ASN A 751 -7.96 71.13 1.87
C ASN A 751 -6.70 72.02 2.07
N LEU A 752 -6.52 73.05 1.25
CA LEU A 752 -5.32 73.91 1.28
C LEU A 752 -5.17 74.74 2.57
N ARG A 753 -6.26 75.03 3.30
CA ARG A 753 -6.20 75.66 4.63
C ARG A 753 -5.57 74.69 5.63
N ASP A 754 -5.91 73.41 5.57
CA ASP A 754 -5.37 72.37 6.46
C ASP A 754 -3.85 72.20 6.29
N LEU A 755 -3.36 72.24 5.05
CA LEU A 755 -1.91 72.26 4.76
C LEU A 755 -1.23 73.50 5.34
N ARG A 756 -1.87 74.67 5.27
CA ARG A 756 -1.36 75.92 5.86
C ARG A 756 -1.33 75.84 7.40
N GLU A 757 -2.40 75.36 8.02
CA GLU A 757 -2.49 75.15 9.48
C GLU A 757 -1.44 74.13 9.94
N MET A 758 -1.22 73.03 9.21
CA MET A 758 -0.17 72.06 9.49
C MET A 758 1.23 72.67 9.44
N LEU A 759 1.55 73.46 8.40
CA LEU A 759 2.84 74.16 8.29
C LEU A 759 3.03 75.21 9.41
N GLN A 760 1.96 75.92 9.80
CA GLN A 760 1.99 76.81 10.96
C GLN A 760 2.19 76.02 12.26
N THR A 761 1.63 74.82 12.38
CA THR A 761 1.81 73.93 13.54
C THR A 761 3.25 73.45 13.66
N PHE A 762 3.90 73.06 12.56
CA PHE A 762 5.33 72.72 12.57
C PHE A 762 6.21 73.91 12.95
N LYS A 763 5.94 75.11 12.42
CA LYS A 763 6.61 76.35 12.86
C LYS A 763 6.38 76.60 14.36
N TRP A 764 5.16 76.37 14.85
CA TRP A 764 4.84 76.49 16.27
C TRP A 764 5.62 75.48 17.12
N PHE A 765 5.69 74.19 16.76
CA PHE A 765 6.51 73.20 17.48
C PHE A 765 7.96 73.69 17.62
N LEU A 766 8.57 74.12 16.51
CA LEU A 766 9.94 74.64 16.43
C LEU A 766 10.14 76.03 17.06
N ARG A 767 9.11 76.63 17.67
CA ARG A 767 9.12 77.98 18.29
C ARG A 767 9.31 79.13 17.29
N MET A 768 9.13 78.87 15.99
CA MET A 768 9.27 79.82 14.88
C MET A 768 7.95 80.54 14.51
N GLY A 769 6.90 80.42 15.34
CA GLY A 769 5.61 81.07 15.09
C GLY A 769 4.60 80.92 16.24
N PRO A 770 3.49 81.69 16.20
CA PRO A 770 2.37 81.57 17.14
C PRO A 770 1.58 80.26 16.92
N LYS A 771 0.66 79.95 17.84
CA LYS A 771 -0.27 78.81 17.69
C LYS A 771 -1.24 79.11 16.52
N PRO A 772 -1.53 78.16 15.62
CA PRO A 772 -2.46 78.39 14.51
C PRO A 772 -3.87 78.73 14.97
N GLU A 773 -4.60 79.52 14.19
CA GLU A 773 -6.03 79.81 14.45
C GLU A 773 -6.93 78.71 13.87
N TYR A 774 -6.91 77.53 14.52
CA TYR A 774 -7.69 76.38 14.07
C TYR A 774 -9.19 76.69 14.01
N GLY A 775 -9.82 76.25 12.91
CA GLY A 775 -11.27 76.34 12.68
C GLY A 775 -12.08 75.25 13.38
N LYS A 776 -13.30 75.00 12.88
CA LYS A 776 -14.25 74.02 13.43
C LYS A 776 -13.74 72.59 13.43
N TRP A 777 -12.85 72.25 12.51
CA TRP A 777 -12.15 70.99 12.45
C TRP A 777 -10.67 71.27 12.24
N THR A 778 -9.83 70.70 13.09
CA THR A 778 -8.38 70.78 12.92
C THR A 778 -7.93 69.83 11.81
N TYR A 779 -6.79 70.12 11.17
CA TYR A 779 -6.29 69.27 10.08
C TYR A 779 -6.07 67.79 10.48
N TRP A 780 -5.71 67.51 11.75
CA TRP A 780 -5.57 66.13 12.23
C TRP A 780 -6.93 65.47 12.49
N GLU A 781 -7.94 66.19 12.99
CA GLU A 781 -9.31 65.64 13.10
C GLU A 781 -9.90 65.32 11.72
N LYS A 782 -9.63 66.15 10.71
CA LYS A 782 -10.01 65.87 9.30
C LYS A 782 -9.24 64.69 8.74
N PHE A 783 -7.94 64.57 9.04
CA PHE A 783 -7.14 63.42 8.62
C PHE A 783 -7.64 62.13 9.27
N ASP A 784 -7.85 62.11 10.58
CA ASP A 784 -8.41 60.96 11.31
C ASP A 784 -9.75 60.52 10.70
N TYR A 785 -10.66 61.48 10.45
CA TYR A 785 -11.94 61.21 9.80
C TYR A 785 -11.78 60.66 8.38
N PHE A 786 -10.95 61.29 7.54
CA PHE A 786 -10.72 60.88 6.16
C PHE A 786 -10.07 59.49 6.07
N ALA A 787 -9.06 59.23 6.91
CA ALA A 787 -8.37 57.95 7.00
C ALA A 787 -9.32 56.82 7.40
N VAL A 788 -10.19 57.04 8.40
CA VAL A 788 -11.20 56.04 8.80
C VAL A 788 -12.27 55.86 7.73
N PHE A 789 -12.77 56.94 7.13
CA PHE A 789 -13.77 56.89 6.06
C PHE A 789 -13.27 56.10 4.84
N TRP A 790 -12.03 56.36 4.42
CA TRP A 790 -11.37 55.65 3.32
C TRP A 790 -11.01 54.21 3.68
N GLY A 791 -10.46 53.99 4.88
CA GLY A 791 -10.10 52.67 5.39
C GLY A 791 -11.30 51.72 5.51
N ILE A 792 -12.47 52.21 5.95
CA ILE A 792 -13.72 51.43 5.96
C ILE A 792 -14.12 51.02 4.53
N ALA A 793 -13.95 51.90 3.53
CA ALA A 793 -14.25 51.57 2.14
C ALA A 793 -13.27 50.52 1.56
N ILE A 794 -11.96 50.64 1.85
CA ILE A 794 -10.95 49.66 1.41
C ILE A 794 -11.11 48.31 2.13
N ILE A 795 -11.12 48.28 3.46
CA ILE A 795 -11.28 47.06 4.25
C ILE A 795 -12.63 46.41 3.96
N GLY A 796 -13.70 47.21 3.82
CA GLY A 796 -15.03 46.72 3.50
C GLY A 796 -15.12 46.06 2.11
N SER A 797 -14.61 46.72 1.06
CA SER A 797 -14.63 46.17 -0.31
C SER A 797 -13.72 44.95 -0.45
N THR A 798 -12.49 44.99 0.08
CA THR A 798 -11.60 43.81 0.10
C THR A 798 -12.17 42.67 0.95
N GLY A 799 -12.82 42.96 2.07
CA GLY A 799 -13.48 41.97 2.92
C GLY A 799 -14.65 41.27 2.22
N LEU A 800 -15.43 42.00 1.42
CA LEU A 800 -16.48 41.42 0.58
C LEU A 800 -15.90 40.51 -0.52
N ILE A 801 -14.77 40.88 -1.13
CA ILE A 801 -14.05 40.01 -2.10
C ILE A 801 -13.57 38.72 -1.43
N LEU A 802 -13.08 38.79 -0.18
CA LEU A 802 -12.62 37.62 0.57
C LEU A 802 -13.76 36.74 1.11
N TRP A 803 -14.95 37.32 1.36
CA TRP A 803 -16.13 36.57 1.80
C TRP A 803 -16.87 35.91 0.62
N PHE A 804 -16.96 36.58 -0.54
CA PHE A 804 -17.66 36.07 -1.73
C PHE A 804 -16.74 35.96 -2.96
N PRO A 805 -15.59 35.24 -2.88
CA PRO A 805 -14.58 35.26 -3.93
C PRO A 805 -15.07 34.63 -5.24
N GLU A 806 -15.92 33.61 -5.17
CA GLU A 806 -16.58 33.01 -6.35
C GLU A 806 -17.40 34.05 -7.11
N TRP A 807 -18.20 34.88 -6.42
CA TRP A 807 -18.99 35.93 -7.07
C TRP A 807 -18.11 37.05 -7.65
N PHE A 808 -17.17 37.59 -6.87
CA PHE A 808 -16.31 38.69 -7.31
C PHE A 808 -15.35 38.28 -8.44
N THR A 809 -14.95 37.01 -8.53
CA THR A 809 -14.07 36.54 -9.61
C THR A 809 -14.78 36.28 -10.95
N HIS A 810 -16.11 36.46 -11.02
CA HIS A 810 -16.76 36.64 -12.33
C HIS A 810 -16.29 37.93 -13.02
N ILE A 811 -16.03 39.01 -12.26
CA ILE A 811 -15.59 40.31 -12.79
C ILE A 811 -14.09 40.58 -12.62
N LEU A 812 -13.46 40.02 -11.58
CA LEU A 812 -12.03 40.16 -11.28
C LEU A 812 -11.26 38.86 -11.58
N PRO A 813 -9.95 38.90 -11.88
CA PRO A 813 -9.14 37.68 -12.01
C PRO A 813 -8.88 37.04 -10.64
N GLY A 814 -8.77 35.70 -10.58
CA GLY A 814 -8.61 34.96 -9.31
C GLY A 814 -7.40 35.39 -8.46
N TRP A 815 -6.28 35.75 -9.08
CA TRP A 815 -5.10 36.28 -8.38
C TRP A 815 -5.37 37.59 -7.61
N PHE A 816 -6.43 38.34 -7.97
CA PHE A 816 -6.81 39.54 -7.23
C PHE A 816 -7.31 39.22 -5.81
N VAL A 817 -7.78 37.99 -5.55
CA VAL A 817 -8.12 37.55 -4.18
C VAL A 817 -6.87 37.50 -3.30
N ASN A 818 -5.69 37.12 -3.85
CA ASN A 818 -4.42 37.22 -3.13
C ASN A 818 -4.06 38.68 -2.80
N VAL A 819 -4.26 39.62 -3.75
CA VAL A 819 -4.03 41.05 -3.56
C VAL A 819 -4.99 41.65 -2.53
N ALA A 820 -6.28 41.33 -2.60
CA ALA A 820 -7.28 41.73 -1.61
C ALA A 820 -6.93 41.22 -0.20
N THR A 821 -6.34 40.02 -0.08
CA THR A 821 -5.86 39.48 1.20
C THR A 821 -4.78 40.36 1.82
N ILE A 822 -3.80 40.81 1.02
CA ILE A 822 -2.72 41.70 1.47
C ILE A 822 -3.29 43.05 1.91
N ILE A 823 -4.07 43.71 1.05
CA ILE A 823 -4.64 45.03 1.33
C ILE A 823 -5.52 44.99 2.59
N HIS A 824 -6.43 44.01 2.70
CA HIS A 824 -7.29 43.86 3.87
C HIS A 824 -6.49 43.64 5.17
N SER A 825 -5.48 42.76 5.12
CA SER A 825 -4.60 42.42 6.25
C SER A 825 -3.82 43.63 6.77
N ASP A 826 -3.29 44.46 5.87
CA ASP A 826 -2.31 45.48 6.21
C ASP A 826 -2.95 46.85 6.43
N GLU A 827 -4.05 47.15 5.72
CA GLU A 827 -4.92 48.28 6.05
C GLU A 827 -5.58 48.09 7.43
N ALA A 828 -5.97 46.87 7.80
CA ALA A 828 -6.46 46.58 9.15
C ALA A 828 -5.38 46.80 10.23
N LEU A 829 -4.11 46.46 9.94
CA LEU A 829 -3.00 46.71 10.85
C LEU A 829 -2.72 48.23 10.99
N LEU A 830 -2.77 48.96 9.88
CA LEU A 830 -2.66 50.41 9.85
C LEU A 830 -3.78 51.07 10.66
N ALA A 831 -5.04 50.70 10.41
CA ALA A 831 -6.19 51.26 11.10
C ALA A 831 -6.15 50.98 12.63
N VAL A 832 -5.89 49.73 13.04
CA VAL A 832 -5.81 49.36 14.47
C VAL A 832 -4.65 50.09 15.16
N GLY A 833 -3.47 50.09 14.57
CA GLY A 833 -2.32 50.77 15.15
C GLY A 833 -2.53 52.29 15.21
N PHE A 834 -3.05 52.91 14.14
CA PHE A 834 -3.24 54.36 14.08
C PHE A 834 -4.32 54.83 15.07
N ILE A 835 -5.43 54.12 15.18
CA ILE A 835 -6.52 54.47 16.10
C ILE A 835 -6.06 54.33 17.56
N PHE A 836 -5.38 53.23 17.90
CA PHE A 836 -4.98 52.98 19.30
C PHE A 836 -3.69 53.69 19.73
N THR A 837 -2.94 54.30 18.80
CA THR A 837 -1.76 55.13 19.14
C THR A 837 -2.00 56.62 18.86
N ILE A 838 -2.19 57.01 17.60
CA ILE A 838 -2.23 58.42 17.18
C ILE A 838 -3.57 59.08 17.54
N HIS A 839 -4.70 58.44 17.20
CA HIS A 839 -6.02 58.99 17.52
C HIS A 839 -6.24 59.06 19.03
N PHE A 840 -6.01 57.95 19.75
CA PHE A 840 -6.04 57.93 21.22
C PHE A 840 -5.05 58.90 21.88
N PHE A 841 -3.89 59.16 21.28
CA PHE A 841 -3.03 60.26 21.74
C PHE A 841 -3.71 61.62 21.57
N ASN A 842 -4.18 61.92 20.35
CA ASN A 842 -4.80 63.19 19.99
C ASN A 842 -6.03 63.53 20.83
N THR A 843 -6.80 62.54 21.27
CA THR A 843 -8.04 62.73 22.03
C THR A 843 -7.90 62.48 23.53
N HIS A 844 -7.00 61.59 23.99
CA HIS A 844 -7.05 61.09 25.38
C HIS A 844 -5.71 61.15 26.12
N PHE A 845 -4.59 60.80 25.47
CA PHE A 845 -3.27 60.83 26.11
C PHE A 845 -2.51 62.16 26.02
N ARG A 846 -3.04 63.19 25.35
CA ARG A 846 -2.52 64.57 25.48
C ARG A 846 -2.56 65.00 26.96
N PRO A 847 -1.42 65.40 27.57
CA PRO A 847 -1.32 65.83 28.98
C PRO A 847 -2.42 66.79 29.49
N GLU A 848 -2.92 67.69 28.64
CA GLU A 848 -3.97 68.68 28.94
C GLU A 848 -5.41 68.12 28.91
N LYS A 849 -5.61 66.93 28.32
CA LYS A 849 -6.88 66.18 28.24
C LYS A 849 -6.91 64.96 29.18
N PHE A 850 -5.75 64.49 29.64
CA PHE A 850 -5.65 63.33 30.51
C PHE A 850 -6.49 63.50 31.80
N PRO A 851 -7.32 62.52 32.20
CA PRO A 851 -7.34 61.13 31.71
C PRO A 851 -8.15 60.84 30.44
N MET A 852 -9.05 61.73 30.01
CA MET A 852 -10.01 61.48 28.92
C MET A 852 -10.68 62.77 28.44
N ASP A 853 -10.78 62.98 27.12
CA ASP A 853 -11.69 64.00 26.56
C ASP A 853 -13.14 63.47 26.55
N MET A 854 -14.01 64.17 27.28
CA MET A 854 -15.42 63.79 27.46
C MET A 854 -16.36 64.32 26.37
N ALA A 855 -15.86 65.06 25.38
CA ALA A 855 -16.68 65.72 24.37
C ALA A 855 -17.51 64.73 23.53
N MET A 856 -16.93 63.59 23.13
CA MET A 856 -17.65 62.61 22.31
C MET A 856 -18.68 61.79 23.11
N PHE A 857 -18.46 61.57 24.40
CA PHE A 857 -19.44 60.89 25.27
C PHE A 857 -20.59 61.83 25.65
N THR A 858 -20.27 63.03 26.13
CA THR A 858 -21.25 63.97 26.70
C THR A 858 -21.88 64.93 25.69
N GLY A 859 -21.24 65.13 24.53
CA GLY A 859 -21.56 66.15 23.54
C GLY A 859 -21.04 67.55 23.85
N ARG A 860 -20.37 67.74 24.99
CA ARG A 860 -20.11 69.05 25.61
C ARG A 860 -18.62 69.33 25.80
N THR A 861 -18.21 70.59 25.67
CA THR A 861 -16.83 71.05 25.90
C THR A 861 -16.83 72.37 26.69
N PRO A 862 -15.94 72.59 27.67
CA PRO A 862 -15.84 73.87 28.38
C PRO A 862 -15.52 75.03 27.43
N ILE A 863 -16.11 76.20 27.66
CA ILE A 863 -15.92 77.38 26.77
C ILE A 863 -14.45 77.83 26.70
N GLU A 864 -13.74 77.81 27.83
CA GLU A 864 -12.29 78.14 27.92
C GLU A 864 -11.36 77.07 27.33
N GLU A 865 -11.88 75.87 27.07
CA GLU A 865 -11.17 74.85 26.30
C GLU A 865 -11.38 75.08 24.80
N LEU A 866 -12.62 75.35 24.38
CA LEU A 866 -12.95 75.69 22.99
C LEU A 866 -12.13 76.89 22.49
N LYS A 867 -12.07 77.96 23.28
CA LYS A 867 -11.32 79.20 22.99
C LYS A 867 -9.80 78.96 22.86
N ARG A 868 -9.25 78.00 23.61
CA ARG A 868 -7.80 77.67 23.64
C ARG A 868 -7.39 76.70 22.52
N GLU A 869 -8.28 75.77 22.16
CA GLU A 869 -8.01 74.73 21.17
C GLU A 869 -8.41 75.13 19.75
N ARG A 870 -9.52 75.86 19.60
CA ARG A 870 -10.11 76.26 18.31
C ARG A 870 -10.48 77.75 18.32
N PRO A 871 -9.50 78.66 18.47
CA PRO A 871 -9.76 80.09 18.57
C PRO A 871 -10.45 80.66 17.32
N GLY A 872 -10.21 80.10 16.14
CA GLY A 872 -10.90 80.51 14.91
C GLY A 872 -12.40 80.17 14.95
N TYR A 873 -12.75 78.96 15.38
CA TYR A 873 -14.16 78.56 15.54
C TYR A 873 -14.88 79.29 16.68
N TYR A 874 -14.17 79.63 17.76
CA TYR A 874 -14.74 80.45 18.82
C TYR A 874 -15.13 81.84 18.29
N LYS A 875 -14.23 82.51 17.56
CA LYS A 875 -14.52 83.80 16.89
C LYS A 875 -15.70 83.68 15.94
N GLU A 876 -15.72 82.64 15.10
CA GLU A 876 -16.82 82.38 14.15
C GLU A 876 -18.18 82.24 14.84
N LEU A 877 -18.25 81.53 15.97
CA LEU A 877 -19.48 81.39 16.77
C LEU A 877 -19.90 82.69 17.48
N GLU A 878 -18.92 83.50 17.91
CA GLU A 878 -19.14 84.80 18.55
C GLU A 878 -19.63 85.83 17.52
N GLU A 879 -18.99 85.93 16.36
CA GLU A 879 -19.35 86.81 15.24
C GLU A 879 -20.69 86.47 14.58
N SER A 880 -21.04 85.18 14.51
CA SER A 880 -22.34 84.72 13.96
C SER A 880 -23.50 84.77 14.95
N GLY A 881 -23.25 85.03 16.23
CA GLY A 881 -24.27 84.98 17.29
C GLY A 881 -24.81 83.57 17.59
N GLU A 882 -24.13 82.53 17.11
CA GLU A 882 -24.49 81.12 17.33
C GLU A 882 -23.92 80.56 18.65
N LEU A 883 -22.96 81.24 19.28
CA LEU A 883 -22.34 80.80 20.53
C LEU A 883 -23.37 80.56 21.65
N GLU A 884 -24.24 81.54 21.90
CA GLU A 884 -25.15 81.50 23.05
C GLU A 884 -26.26 80.46 22.87
N LYS A 885 -26.66 80.18 21.62
CA LYS A 885 -27.60 79.09 21.27
C LYS A 885 -27.01 77.70 21.54
N ARG A 886 -25.68 77.59 21.66
CA ARG A 886 -24.94 76.34 21.90
C ARG A 886 -24.50 76.19 23.36
N ILE A 887 -24.71 77.19 24.21
CA ILE A 887 -24.46 77.05 25.66
C ILE A 887 -25.49 76.09 26.25
N VAL A 888 -25.00 75.08 26.98
CA VAL A 888 -25.80 74.01 27.57
C VAL A 888 -25.35 73.77 29.02
N PRO A 889 -26.23 73.25 29.91
CA PRO A 889 -25.81 72.83 31.25
C PRO A 889 -24.84 71.63 31.17
N GLU A 890 -24.09 71.37 32.25
CA GLU A 890 -23.23 70.19 32.36
C GLU A 890 -23.97 68.86 32.06
N ALA A 891 -23.21 67.83 31.72
CA ALA A 891 -23.75 66.48 31.61
C ALA A 891 -24.06 65.88 32.99
N SER A 892 -25.09 65.02 33.04
CA SER A 892 -25.42 64.28 34.27
C SER A 892 -24.23 63.44 34.76
N LYS A 893 -24.16 63.23 36.06
CA LYS A 893 -23.05 62.53 36.71
C LYS A 893 -22.91 61.09 36.19
N GLU A 894 -24.03 60.45 35.92
CA GLU A 894 -24.15 59.08 35.41
C GLU A 894 -23.56 58.97 34.00
N LEU A 895 -23.84 59.94 33.12
CA LEU A 895 -23.29 59.97 31.77
C LEU A 895 -21.79 60.25 31.76
N ARG A 896 -21.31 61.09 32.69
CA ARG A 896 -19.87 61.38 32.85
C ARG A 896 -19.12 60.16 33.36
N VAL A 897 -19.62 59.50 34.41
CA VAL A 897 -18.99 58.31 35.00
C VAL A 897 -19.02 57.14 34.02
N SER A 898 -20.17 56.84 33.40
CA SER A 898 -20.27 55.73 32.43
C SER A 898 -19.39 55.95 31.20
N GLY A 899 -19.35 57.17 30.64
CA GLY A 899 -18.44 57.54 29.56
C GLY A 899 -16.96 57.39 29.94
N ALA A 900 -16.57 57.82 31.14
CA ALA A 900 -15.20 57.69 31.62
C ALA A 900 -14.79 56.21 31.84
N VAL A 901 -15.66 55.39 32.43
CA VAL A 901 -15.43 53.95 32.63
C VAL A 901 -15.31 53.23 31.29
N PHE A 902 -16.26 53.45 30.37
CA PHE A 902 -16.25 52.85 29.03
C PHE A 902 -15.01 53.28 28.22
N GLY A 903 -14.70 54.58 28.20
CA GLY A 903 -13.52 55.12 27.52
C GLY A 903 -12.21 54.55 28.10
N THR A 904 -12.10 54.44 29.43
CA THR A 904 -10.91 53.86 30.08
C THR A 904 -10.75 52.38 29.74
N LEU A 905 -11.85 51.61 29.73
CA LEU A 905 -11.84 50.21 29.32
C LEU A 905 -11.41 50.06 27.85
N ALA A 906 -11.93 50.90 26.95
CA ALA A 906 -11.54 50.93 25.55
C ALA A 906 -10.06 51.30 25.35
N LEU A 907 -9.54 52.29 26.08
CA LEU A 907 -8.12 52.65 26.08
C LEU A 907 -7.23 51.47 26.51
N VAL A 908 -7.57 50.79 27.61
CA VAL A 908 -6.81 49.64 28.12
C VAL A 908 -6.80 48.51 27.09
N ILE A 909 -7.97 48.11 26.57
CA ILE A 909 -8.07 47.02 25.58
C ILE A 909 -7.29 47.38 24.30
N GLY A 910 -7.43 48.62 23.80
CA GLY A 910 -6.75 49.07 22.58
C GLY A 910 -5.23 49.10 22.75
N PHE A 911 -4.73 49.64 23.86
CA PHE A 911 -3.31 49.67 24.15
C PHE A 911 -2.72 48.28 24.38
N SER A 912 -3.42 47.38 25.10
CA SER A 912 -3.04 45.98 25.22
C SER A 912 -2.96 45.28 23.86
N LEU A 913 -3.89 45.56 22.93
CA LEU A 913 -3.84 44.99 21.59
C LEU A 913 -2.63 45.50 20.80
N VAL A 914 -2.27 46.78 20.90
CA VAL A 914 -1.05 47.33 20.30
C VAL A 914 0.20 46.64 20.86
N LEU A 915 0.28 46.43 22.18
CA LEU A 915 1.40 45.69 22.78
C LEU A 915 1.48 44.24 22.28
N PHE A 916 0.34 43.53 22.13
CA PHE A 916 0.31 42.19 21.56
C PHE A 916 0.69 42.15 20.08
N ILE A 917 0.30 43.16 19.29
CA ILE A 917 0.72 43.32 17.89
C ILE A 917 2.24 43.50 17.81
N LEU A 918 2.80 44.44 18.58
CA LEU A 918 4.25 44.69 18.63
C LEU A 918 5.02 43.45 19.08
N TRP A 919 4.54 42.74 20.10
CA TRP A 919 5.11 41.46 20.55
C TRP A 919 5.07 40.41 19.43
N SER A 920 3.96 40.31 18.69
CA SER A 920 3.81 39.37 17.57
C SER A 920 4.72 39.70 16.39
N MET A 921 4.95 40.99 16.10
CA MET A 921 5.85 41.42 15.03
C MET A 921 7.33 41.25 15.40
N LEU A 922 7.70 41.45 16.68
CA LEU A 922 9.10 41.35 17.13
C LEU A 922 9.55 39.90 17.40
N PHE A 923 8.67 39.03 17.89
CA PHE A 923 9.02 37.67 18.32
C PHE A 923 8.30 36.55 17.57
N GLY A 924 7.21 36.87 16.86
CA GLY A 924 6.38 35.92 16.13
C GLY A 924 6.65 35.86 14.62
N TYR A 925 7.33 36.83 14.03
CA TYR A 925 7.79 36.75 12.65
C TYR A 925 9.08 35.92 12.62
N ARG A 926 9.02 34.73 12.01
CA ARG A 926 10.13 33.80 11.79
C ARG A 926 10.03 33.24 10.37
#